data_AF-A0A1S3SN58-F1
#
_entry.id   AF-A0A1S3SN58-F1
#
_cell.length_a   1.000
_cell.length_b   1.000
_cell.length_c   1.000
_cell.angle_alpha   90.00
_cell.angle_beta   90.00
_cell.angle_gamma   90.00
#
_symmetry.space_group_name_H-M   'P 1'
#
loop_
_entity.id
_entity.type
_entity.pdbx_description
1 polymer ?
#
loop_
_entity_poly.entity_id
_entity_poly.type
_entity_poly.pdbx_seq_one_letter_code
_entity_poly.pdbx_strand_id
1 'polypeptide(L)'
;MDAIVDHSSVGIMTLCVFDQMRNASILGGFHAAVKGSLPAMSQYITVGGGPYTGFYYAIEGSSQPLLSHVALAVASKLTSALFTAASGWLGWKKQNEEEPTQKQKPKVEPATPLAVRFGLPDSRRHGESICLSPCNTLAGVTDDFGRVMLLDVGRGIAIRMWKGYRDAQLGWVQVSEGRGESSPSAPLPRRHAQFLVIYAPRRGILEVWGTQQGPRVGAFTVGKHCRLLYAGYRLMGVNSVTSQGWQLHTQQVCLFDPATGALRTVTVPFHLALSDKKSERAKDLHLLKRLTTLLKSRELEPDYLESEAQRVLLDIKHPAIKKQALESLLANKNAPVSCLTNITRLLLASLRGKDREAVDEALLQLCSSQLKLLQLYTDIQQLHSTVEASTDAHTKPTEVAGVEEELARVSLILQRYTELTSGSRPSVSFAQDSPDASLSVRGFLSQMECEGEEIRVVPGPDADWTQLGSFLFWGCLTGESPLQKVCDTLQETGISPQHLLSLLLSVWLHREKEVLKKPKAVRHLHTLLTALSSMKGAVESSWDMQCVSPWWQQVRSACVQSQSAAAALLAAIVAHRAAKVNITSLAETKFQSEWEAVSLELEQWAVCVRQLEDVLALQTLLCVAPLKGTPGGATPHCSVKALLEGGRGGIADSVAKWVFRQDLAPERLKDMLQRRGETQRTEQPSQPVLREKSQEDADFNKAAELLVSVCQRFPDSLSPDLLFAHCCWEYVVQWNKYPEEGRYLCCAVEHLKLVSSPHIQLGISSMMWNTFIVKRFSAAAFLMEKVGKAPKDRLCRRDVGMGDGAMTSFLGSCVELLQILMEADSGIEEVTPPELCVEEVWGGAEGPASIVELALEQRGIHYPLVQHHCLLATLLHTAMTFNLRVKPLSLFDSKGKSAFFRELVSIQLMPSGDMDPGLVSLRQEFLLRVLTGWVKTQSEAGTAPASTRLDLESGDETWPSLCLDLGTLLQVNPDILRRHLVCELYNQGLDPRAEQVMLEVEDKDVLGSQLLVLTGQRLSYSLLHTQTQTKPAMELLARLPPTLCTWLKAMDPSELGCPSVPLSQTSRLVSRLIEILPENHGQYSLALHLLEAVEVLQEED
;
A
#
# COMPACT_ATOMS: atom_id res chain seq x y z
N MET A 1 -57.51 -45.80 36.50
CA MET A 1 -57.94 -44.82 35.50
C MET A 1 -56.88 -44.81 34.43
N ASP A 2 -57.26 -44.97 33.16
CA ASP A 2 -56.31 -44.81 32.05
C ASP A 2 -55.93 -43.34 31.96
N ALA A 3 -54.71 -43.02 32.36
CA ALA A 3 -54.20 -41.66 32.39
C ALA A 3 -52.77 -41.63 31.84
N ILE A 4 -52.51 -40.70 30.92
CA ILE A 4 -51.16 -40.35 30.46
C ILE A 4 -50.61 -39.32 31.44
N VAL A 5 -49.44 -39.61 32.01
CA VAL A 5 -48.77 -38.77 33.02
C VAL A 5 -47.70 -37.91 32.37
N ASP A 6 -46.92 -38.52 31.50
CA ASP A 6 -45.83 -37.87 30.78
C ASP A 6 -45.70 -38.48 29.38
N HIS A 7 -45.10 -37.74 28.45
CA HIS A 7 -44.93 -38.17 27.07
C HIS A 7 -43.64 -37.62 26.46
N SER A 8 -43.15 -38.30 25.43
CA SER A 8 -41.99 -37.86 24.66
C SER A 8 -42.16 -38.11 23.17
N SER A 9 -41.73 -37.14 22.36
CA SER A 9 -41.71 -37.24 20.91
C SER A 9 -40.34 -37.75 20.46
N VAL A 10 -40.31 -38.95 19.87
CA VAL A 10 -39.09 -39.58 19.36
C VAL A 10 -38.72 -39.00 17.99
N GLY A 11 -39.70 -38.49 17.25
CA GLY A 11 -39.56 -37.95 15.89
C GLY A 11 -39.92 -38.96 14.80
N ILE A 12 -39.54 -38.65 13.56
CA ILE A 12 -39.82 -39.50 12.39
C ILE A 12 -39.01 -40.79 12.50
N MET A 13 -39.70 -41.92 12.45
CA MET A 13 -39.12 -43.22 12.14
C MET A 13 -39.58 -43.71 10.77
N THR A 14 -38.74 -44.52 10.16
CA THR A 14 -39.12 -45.37 9.02
C THR A 14 -38.91 -46.82 9.44
N LEU A 15 -39.91 -47.66 9.16
CA LEU A 15 -39.73 -49.10 9.33
C LEU A 15 -38.69 -49.60 8.34
N CYS A 16 -37.89 -50.60 8.71
CA CYS A 16 -37.10 -51.29 7.70
C CYS A 16 -38.03 -52.20 6.87
N VAL A 17 -37.60 -52.55 5.65
CA VAL A 17 -38.36 -53.40 4.72
C VAL A 17 -38.76 -54.72 5.39
N PHE A 18 -37.85 -55.30 6.20
CA PHE A 18 -38.10 -56.52 6.95
C PHE A 18 -39.25 -56.34 7.97
N ASP A 19 -39.23 -55.28 8.78
CA ASP A 19 -40.28 -55.04 9.77
C ASP A 19 -41.64 -54.75 9.11
N GLN A 20 -41.65 -54.08 7.95
CA GLN A 20 -42.87 -53.87 7.16
C GLN A 20 -43.45 -55.20 6.65
N MET A 21 -42.61 -56.06 6.06
CA MET A 21 -43.03 -57.38 5.60
C MET A 21 -43.53 -58.26 6.75
N ARG A 22 -42.81 -58.24 7.88
CA ARG A 22 -43.19 -58.94 9.10
C ARG A 22 -44.57 -58.47 9.59
N ASN A 23 -44.79 -57.17 9.71
CA ASN A 23 -46.07 -56.63 10.18
C ASN A 23 -47.21 -56.89 9.20
N ALA A 24 -46.98 -56.77 7.89
CA ALA A 24 -47.97 -57.08 6.87
C ALA A 24 -48.38 -58.56 6.91
N SER A 25 -47.40 -59.46 7.06
CA SER A 25 -47.65 -60.90 7.20
C SER A 25 -48.43 -61.25 8.47
N ILE A 26 -48.08 -60.65 9.61
CA ILE A 26 -48.77 -60.88 10.90
C ILE A 26 -50.22 -60.36 10.87
N LEU A 27 -50.48 -59.19 10.26
CA LEU A 27 -51.80 -58.55 10.30
C LEU A 27 -52.73 -58.98 9.16
N GLY A 28 -52.20 -59.19 7.95
CA GLY A 28 -52.98 -59.48 6.74
C GLY A 28 -52.88 -60.92 6.25
N GLY A 29 -52.07 -61.77 6.89
CA GLY A 29 -51.88 -63.16 6.50
C GLY A 29 -51.15 -63.33 5.16
N PHE A 30 -51.29 -64.51 4.54
CA PHE A 30 -50.55 -64.90 3.33
C PHE A 30 -50.80 -63.99 2.10
N HIS A 31 -51.96 -63.33 2.02
CA HIS A 31 -52.32 -62.45 0.91
C HIS A 31 -52.09 -60.95 1.19
N ALA A 32 -51.34 -60.61 2.24
CA ALA A 32 -51.09 -59.22 2.61
C ALA A 32 -50.24 -58.49 1.55
N ALA A 33 -50.76 -57.38 1.01
CA ALA A 33 -50.02 -56.53 0.08
C ALA A 33 -49.03 -55.61 0.83
N VAL A 34 -47.75 -55.64 0.43
CA VAL A 34 -46.70 -54.75 0.96
C VAL A 34 -46.55 -53.56 0.01
N LYS A 35 -46.69 -52.32 0.52
CA LYS A 35 -46.50 -51.10 -0.27
C LYS A 35 -45.00 -50.89 -0.57
N GLY A 36 -44.67 -50.52 -1.80
CA GLY A 36 -43.28 -50.28 -2.25
C GLY A 36 -42.61 -49.03 -1.64
N SER A 37 -43.39 -48.10 -1.08
CA SER A 37 -42.88 -46.94 -0.33
C SER A 37 -43.17 -47.11 1.16
N LEU A 38 -42.12 -47.08 1.98
CA LEU A 38 -42.23 -47.13 3.44
C LEU A 38 -42.85 -45.83 3.98
N PRO A 39 -43.96 -45.89 4.73
CA PRO A 39 -44.53 -44.69 5.33
C PRO A 39 -43.59 -44.16 6.42
N ALA A 40 -43.26 -42.87 6.35
CA ALA A 40 -42.65 -42.15 7.46
C ALA A 40 -43.71 -41.91 8.53
N MET A 41 -43.35 -42.18 9.78
CA MET A 41 -44.28 -42.07 10.90
C MET A 41 -43.58 -41.42 12.09
N SER A 42 -44.22 -40.40 12.65
CA SER A 42 -43.78 -39.76 13.88
C SER A 42 -44.18 -40.61 15.08
N GLN A 43 -43.19 -41.04 15.88
CA GLN A 43 -43.38 -41.87 17.07
C GLN A 43 -43.48 -41.03 18.34
N TYR A 44 -44.48 -41.35 19.16
CA TYR A 44 -44.67 -40.80 20.48
C TYR A 44 -44.71 -41.92 21.51
N ILE A 45 -44.11 -41.68 22.67
CA ILE A 45 -44.13 -42.59 23.81
C ILE A 45 -44.82 -41.90 24.97
N THR A 46 -45.77 -42.56 25.62
CA THR A 46 -46.41 -42.07 26.85
C THR A 46 -46.10 -43.01 28.00
N VAL A 47 -46.14 -42.49 29.22
CA VAL A 47 -46.07 -43.28 30.46
C VAL A 47 -47.25 -42.93 31.36
N GLY A 48 -47.75 -43.91 32.13
CA GLY A 48 -48.88 -43.70 33.02
C GLY A 48 -49.55 -44.99 33.48
N GLY A 49 -50.87 -44.95 33.68
CA GLY A 49 -51.66 -46.02 34.30
C GLY A 49 -52.40 -46.96 33.35
N GLY A 50 -52.19 -46.84 32.03
CA GLY A 50 -52.91 -47.65 31.04
C GLY A 50 -52.57 -47.28 29.59
N PRO A 51 -51.52 -47.84 28.97
CA PRO A 51 -50.51 -48.78 29.49
C PRO A 51 -49.37 -48.10 30.31
N TYR A 52 -48.54 -48.89 31.03
CA TYR A 52 -47.38 -48.40 31.80
C TYR A 52 -46.39 -47.62 30.92
N THR A 53 -46.18 -48.11 29.69
CA THR A 53 -45.57 -47.34 28.59
C THR A 53 -46.35 -47.61 27.33
N GLY A 54 -46.80 -46.58 26.61
CA GLY A 54 -47.57 -46.70 25.38
C GLY A 54 -46.83 -46.10 24.20
N PHE A 55 -46.90 -46.73 23.03
CA PHE A 55 -46.28 -46.30 21.78
C PHE A 55 -47.37 -45.92 20.76
N TYR A 56 -47.26 -44.73 20.18
CA TYR A 56 -48.23 -44.13 19.25
C TYR A 56 -47.52 -43.69 17.99
N TYR A 57 -48.21 -43.84 16.85
CA TYR A 57 -47.66 -43.55 15.53
C TYR A 57 -48.59 -42.63 14.74
N ALA A 58 -48.08 -41.46 14.33
CA ALA A 58 -48.73 -40.54 13.42
C ALA A 58 -48.12 -40.70 12.01
N ILE A 59 -48.93 -41.09 11.02
CA ILE A 59 -48.46 -41.29 9.64
C ILE A 59 -48.35 -39.92 8.95
N GLU A 60 -47.14 -39.55 8.53
CA GLU A 60 -46.91 -38.29 7.83
C GLU A 60 -47.37 -38.39 6.36
N GLY A 61 -48.10 -37.38 5.87
CA GLY A 61 -48.49 -37.27 4.44
C GLY A 61 -49.89 -37.77 4.06
N SER A 62 -50.85 -37.89 4.99
CA SER A 62 -52.20 -38.39 4.70
C SER A 62 -53.35 -37.35 4.65
N SER A 63 -53.07 -36.04 4.72
CA SER A 63 -54.06 -35.01 4.36
C SER A 63 -53.91 -34.65 2.87
N GLN A 64 -54.89 -35.01 2.04
CA GLN A 64 -54.99 -34.40 0.70
C GLN A 64 -55.33 -32.91 0.89
N PRO A 65 -54.49 -31.97 0.43
CA PRO A 65 -54.88 -30.56 0.44
C PRO A 65 -55.95 -30.33 -0.63
N LEU A 66 -57.03 -29.63 -0.26
CA LEU A 66 -58.09 -29.21 -1.18
C LEU A 66 -57.48 -28.46 -2.39
N LEU A 67 -57.83 -28.88 -3.61
CA LEU A 67 -57.33 -28.36 -4.89
C LEU A 67 -57.36 -26.81 -5.00
N SER A 68 -58.26 -26.15 -4.26
CA SER A 68 -58.41 -24.70 -4.23
C SER A 68 -57.18 -23.95 -3.67
N HIS A 69 -56.48 -24.51 -2.69
CA HIS A 69 -55.29 -23.86 -2.09
C HIS A 69 -54.06 -23.96 -2.99
N VAL A 70 -53.98 -24.97 -3.85
CA VAL A 70 -52.89 -25.14 -4.80
C VAL A 70 -53.03 -24.18 -5.98
N ALA A 71 -54.26 -23.96 -6.47
CA ALA A 71 -54.52 -23.00 -7.56
C ALA A 71 -54.18 -21.54 -7.17
N LEU A 72 -54.51 -21.13 -5.95
CA LEU A 72 -54.25 -19.76 -5.46
C LEU A 72 -52.74 -19.48 -5.28
N ALA A 73 -51.99 -20.48 -4.79
CA ALA A 73 -50.54 -20.35 -4.55
C ALA A 73 -49.70 -20.43 -5.83
N VAL A 74 -50.21 -21.09 -6.88
CA VAL A 74 -49.55 -21.15 -8.20
C VAL A 74 -49.82 -19.86 -8.98
N ALA A 75 -51.02 -19.27 -8.86
CA ALA A 75 -51.34 -17.97 -9.48
C ALA A 75 -50.53 -16.81 -8.88
N SER A 76 -50.21 -16.84 -7.58
CA SER A 76 -49.45 -15.76 -6.92
C SER A 76 -47.93 -15.85 -7.12
N LYS A 77 -47.39 -17.01 -7.50
CA LYS A 77 -45.94 -17.21 -7.72
C LYS A 77 -45.49 -17.02 -9.17
N LEU A 78 -46.42 -17.08 -10.14
CA LEU A 78 -46.11 -16.84 -11.55
C LEU A 78 -46.10 -15.35 -11.93
N THR A 79 -46.73 -14.48 -11.13
CA THR A 79 -46.74 -13.03 -11.35
C THR A 79 -45.54 -12.30 -10.73
N SER A 80 -44.89 -12.86 -9.69
CA SER A 80 -43.78 -12.20 -9.00
C SER A 80 -42.38 -12.53 -9.53
N ALA A 81 -42.23 -13.51 -10.42
CA ALA A 81 -40.94 -13.99 -10.91
C ALA A 81 -40.52 -13.42 -12.28
N LEU A 82 -41.37 -12.62 -12.93
CA LEU A 82 -41.06 -11.98 -14.22
C LEU A 82 -40.64 -10.50 -14.13
N PHE A 83 -40.57 -9.91 -12.92
CA PHE A 83 -40.28 -8.48 -12.74
C PHE A 83 -38.93 -8.14 -12.06
N THR A 84 -38.04 -9.12 -11.82
CA THR A 84 -36.84 -8.88 -10.98
C THR A 84 -35.56 -9.53 -11.51
N ALA A 85 -35.35 -9.52 -12.84
CA ALA A 85 -34.13 -10.05 -13.44
C ALA A 85 -33.58 -9.23 -14.64
N ALA A 86 -33.92 -7.94 -14.73
CA ALA A 86 -33.24 -6.99 -15.62
C ALA A 86 -33.41 -5.56 -15.08
N SER A 87 -32.45 -5.05 -14.32
CA SER A 87 -32.43 -3.65 -13.90
C SER A 87 -31.01 -3.09 -13.90
N GLY A 88 -30.68 -2.44 -15.01
CA GLY A 88 -29.45 -1.68 -15.19
C GLY A 88 -29.62 -0.58 -16.25
N TRP A 89 -30.76 0.14 -16.27
CA TRP A 89 -30.89 1.41 -16.98
C TRP A 89 -32.12 2.21 -16.49
N LEU A 90 -31.89 3.46 -16.07
CA LEU A 90 -32.85 4.58 -15.91
C LEU A 90 -33.92 4.55 -14.79
N GLY A 91 -33.62 5.37 -13.77
CA GLY A 91 -34.48 6.31 -13.05
C GLY A 91 -36.01 6.16 -13.06
N TRP A 92 -36.59 6.09 -11.84
CA TRP A 92 -37.33 7.21 -11.24
C TRP A 92 -37.73 6.93 -9.78
N LYS A 93 -37.75 8.01 -8.99
CA LYS A 93 -38.32 8.10 -7.63
C LYS A 93 -39.79 7.69 -7.60
N LYS A 94 -40.24 7.01 -6.54
CA LYS A 94 -41.01 7.64 -5.43
C LYS A 94 -41.47 6.61 -4.38
N GLN A 95 -41.51 7.11 -3.14
CA GLN A 95 -42.21 6.57 -1.98
C GLN A 95 -43.71 6.36 -2.25
N ASN A 96 -44.31 5.35 -1.61
CA ASN A 96 -45.69 5.31 -1.09
C ASN A 96 -45.73 4.18 -0.05
N GLU A 97 -45.81 4.50 1.24
CA GLU A 97 -47.05 4.54 2.06
C GLU A 97 -47.68 3.15 2.24
N GLU A 98 -47.42 2.56 3.42
CA GLU A 98 -48.11 1.39 3.96
C GLU A 98 -49.44 1.82 4.58
N GLU A 99 -50.54 1.19 4.16
CA GLU A 99 -51.78 1.10 4.95
C GLU A 99 -52.03 -0.34 5.41
N PRO A 100 -52.65 -0.56 6.59
CA PRO A 100 -52.65 -1.84 7.28
C PRO A 100 -53.87 -2.71 6.93
N THR A 101 -53.65 -3.88 6.32
CA THR A 101 -54.71 -4.91 6.22
C THR A 101 -54.80 -5.76 7.49
N GLN A 102 -55.98 -5.74 8.11
CA GLN A 102 -56.38 -6.50 9.29
C GLN A 102 -56.09 -8.00 9.19
N LYS A 103 -55.42 -8.56 10.21
CA LYS A 103 -55.21 -10.00 10.39
C LYS A 103 -56.51 -10.69 10.81
N GLN A 104 -57.11 -11.48 9.92
CA GLN A 104 -58.07 -12.52 10.32
C GLN A 104 -57.33 -13.63 11.09
N LYS A 105 -57.88 -14.04 12.25
CA LYS A 105 -57.38 -15.21 12.99
C LYS A 105 -57.60 -16.49 12.16
N PRO A 106 -56.59 -17.37 12.03
CA PRO A 106 -56.75 -18.63 11.31
C PRO A 106 -57.72 -19.56 12.06
N LYS A 107 -58.63 -20.22 11.33
CA LYS A 107 -59.46 -21.30 11.88
C LYS A 107 -58.56 -22.46 12.27
N VAL A 108 -58.57 -22.84 13.56
CA VAL A 108 -57.86 -24.02 14.07
C VAL A 108 -58.66 -25.27 13.66
N GLU A 109 -58.02 -26.19 12.95
CA GLU A 109 -58.61 -27.50 12.62
C GLU A 109 -58.73 -28.38 13.87
N PRO A 110 -59.77 -29.24 13.97
CA PRO A 110 -59.91 -30.16 15.11
C PRO A 110 -58.75 -31.18 15.18
N ALA A 111 -58.33 -31.53 16.39
CA ALA A 111 -57.21 -32.45 16.63
C ALA A 111 -57.51 -33.87 16.09
N THR A 112 -56.52 -34.48 15.45
CA THR A 112 -56.61 -35.86 14.96
C THR A 112 -56.35 -36.85 16.12
N PRO A 113 -57.28 -37.77 16.43
CA PRO A 113 -57.07 -38.75 17.51
C PRO A 113 -56.00 -39.79 17.12
N LEU A 114 -55.03 -40.01 18.01
CA LEU A 114 -53.97 -41.01 17.86
C LEU A 114 -54.24 -42.22 18.77
N ALA A 115 -54.42 -43.41 18.17
CA ALA A 115 -54.61 -44.65 18.93
C ALA A 115 -53.26 -45.23 19.39
N VAL A 116 -53.27 -45.86 20.58
CA VAL A 116 -52.15 -46.68 21.08
C VAL A 116 -51.90 -47.82 20.09
N ARG A 117 -50.66 -48.03 19.68
CA ARG A 117 -50.27 -49.12 18.76
C ARG A 117 -49.88 -50.37 19.51
N PHE A 118 -49.02 -50.21 20.50
CA PHE A 118 -48.68 -51.23 21.49
C PHE A 118 -48.16 -50.54 22.75
N GLY A 119 -47.99 -51.29 23.82
CA GLY A 119 -47.42 -50.79 25.05
C GLY A 119 -46.86 -51.92 25.88
N LEU A 120 -46.14 -51.55 26.94
CA LEU A 120 -45.78 -52.45 28.02
C LEU A 120 -46.92 -52.42 29.04
N PRO A 121 -47.76 -53.46 29.13
CA PRO A 121 -48.82 -53.50 30.13
C PRO A 121 -48.22 -53.86 31.49
N ASP A 122 -48.37 -52.98 32.48
CA ASP A 122 -48.18 -53.33 33.90
C ASP A 122 -49.32 -52.69 34.69
N SER A 123 -50.32 -53.49 35.04
CA SER A 123 -51.54 -53.01 35.71
C SER A 123 -51.31 -52.60 37.17
N ARG A 124 -50.17 -52.98 37.76
CA ARG A 124 -49.84 -52.67 39.15
C ARG A 124 -48.98 -51.43 39.28
N ARG A 125 -48.40 -50.93 38.18
CA ARG A 125 -47.41 -49.85 38.20
C ARG A 125 -47.90 -48.67 37.40
N HIS A 126 -47.45 -47.52 37.85
CA HIS A 126 -47.76 -46.26 37.23
C HIS A 126 -46.44 -45.58 36.84
N GLY A 127 -46.26 -45.34 35.55
CA GLY A 127 -45.11 -44.58 35.06
C GLY A 127 -45.23 -43.11 35.45
N GLU A 128 -44.18 -42.52 36.00
CA GLU A 128 -44.20 -41.13 36.51
C GLU A 128 -43.54 -40.13 35.55
N SER A 129 -42.42 -40.51 34.92
CA SER A 129 -41.74 -39.66 33.94
C SER A 129 -40.93 -40.47 32.93
N ILE A 130 -40.71 -39.89 31.76
CA ILE A 130 -39.88 -40.45 30.68
C ILE A 130 -38.79 -39.46 30.25
N CYS A 131 -37.56 -39.94 30.08
CA CYS A 131 -36.41 -39.15 29.64
C CYS A 131 -35.70 -39.82 28.45
N LEU A 132 -35.84 -39.25 27.25
CA LEU A 132 -35.19 -39.74 26.02
C LEU A 132 -33.68 -39.47 26.02
N SER A 133 -32.91 -40.42 25.48
CA SER A 133 -31.48 -40.23 25.22
C SER A 133 -31.24 -39.23 24.08
N PRO A 134 -30.09 -38.55 24.04
CA PRO A 134 -29.81 -37.53 23.02
C PRO A 134 -29.84 -38.04 21.57
N CYS A 135 -29.69 -39.36 21.35
CA CYS A 135 -29.79 -39.99 20.03
C CYS A 135 -31.14 -40.67 19.77
N ASN A 136 -32.13 -40.52 20.67
CA ASN A 136 -33.48 -41.05 20.58
C ASN A 136 -33.58 -42.60 20.48
N THR A 137 -32.52 -43.34 20.76
CA THR A 137 -32.54 -44.82 20.71
C THR A 137 -32.92 -45.46 22.04
N LEU A 138 -32.73 -44.74 23.15
CA LEU A 138 -32.98 -45.22 24.51
C LEU A 138 -33.85 -44.24 25.28
N ALA A 139 -34.61 -44.74 26.26
CA ALA A 139 -35.38 -43.91 27.18
C ALA A 139 -35.27 -44.43 28.61
N GLY A 140 -35.17 -43.55 29.60
CA GLY A 140 -35.32 -43.90 31.00
C GLY A 140 -36.75 -43.60 31.46
N VAL A 141 -37.41 -44.56 32.12
CA VAL A 141 -38.75 -44.39 32.70
C VAL A 141 -38.69 -44.62 34.21
N THR A 142 -39.31 -43.74 34.97
CA THR A 142 -39.47 -43.88 36.43
C THR A 142 -40.86 -44.37 36.79
N ASP A 143 -40.98 -45.09 37.92
CA ASP A 143 -42.27 -45.59 38.42
C ASP A 143 -42.52 -45.26 39.89
N ASP A 144 -43.79 -45.37 40.27
CA ASP A 144 -44.34 -45.17 41.62
C ASP A 144 -43.79 -46.13 42.69
N PHE A 145 -43.09 -47.19 42.28
CA PHE A 145 -42.41 -48.14 43.18
C PHE A 145 -40.92 -47.80 43.39
N GLY A 146 -40.42 -46.72 42.78
CA GLY A 146 -39.04 -46.28 42.88
C GLY A 146 -38.07 -47.14 42.09
N ARG A 147 -38.41 -47.42 40.84
CA ARG A 147 -37.52 -48.07 39.87
C ARG A 147 -37.27 -47.17 38.68
N VAL A 148 -36.10 -47.34 38.08
CA VAL A 148 -35.75 -46.74 36.80
C VAL A 148 -35.66 -47.87 35.78
N MET A 149 -36.41 -47.80 34.70
CA MET A 149 -36.40 -48.75 33.59
C MET A 149 -35.74 -48.11 32.37
N LEU A 150 -34.76 -48.79 31.79
CA LEU A 150 -34.17 -48.44 30.51
C LEU A 150 -34.94 -49.14 29.39
N LEU A 151 -35.48 -48.37 28.46
CA LEU A 151 -36.21 -48.83 27.29
C LEU A 151 -35.36 -48.68 26.03
N ASP A 152 -35.47 -49.66 25.13
CA ASP A 152 -35.12 -49.54 23.72
C ASP A 152 -36.31 -48.90 23.00
N VAL A 153 -36.12 -47.68 22.48
CA VAL A 153 -37.19 -46.89 21.84
C VAL A 153 -37.61 -47.48 20.51
N GLY A 154 -36.65 -47.99 19.72
CA GLY A 154 -36.93 -48.56 18.40
C GLY A 154 -37.62 -49.92 18.48
N ARG A 155 -37.19 -50.76 19.43
CA ARG A 155 -37.74 -52.11 19.63
C ARG A 155 -38.95 -52.15 20.55
N GLY A 156 -39.17 -51.11 21.36
CA GLY A 156 -40.27 -51.05 22.32
C GLY A 156 -40.14 -52.02 23.49
N ILE A 157 -38.93 -52.38 23.90
CA ILE A 157 -38.65 -53.37 24.95
C ILE A 157 -37.90 -52.75 26.14
N ALA A 158 -38.05 -53.33 27.33
CA ALA A 158 -37.23 -52.99 28.49
C ALA A 158 -35.89 -53.74 28.47
N ILE A 159 -34.78 -53.01 28.56
CA ILE A 159 -33.41 -53.55 28.51
C ILE A 159 -32.85 -53.81 29.91
N ARG A 160 -33.02 -52.84 30.83
CA ARG A 160 -32.40 -52.86 32.16
C ARG A 160 -33.29 -52.16 33.19
N MET A 161 -33.19 -52.55 34.46
CA MET A 161 -33.95 -51.95 35.56
C MET A 161 -33.05 -51.72 36.77
N TRP A 162 -33.15 -50.54 37.38
CA TRP A 162 -32.54 -50.20 38.66
C TRP A 162 -33.62 -50.08 39.74
N LYS A 163 -33.38 -50.69 40.92
CA LYS A 163 -34.33 -50.69 42.05
C LYS A 163 -33.83 -49.77 43.16
N GLY A 164 -34.75 -49.17 43.93
CA GLY A 164 -34.42 -48.34 45.10
C GLY A 164 -34.23 -46.85 44.81
N TYR A 165 -34.77 -46.38 43.68
CA TYR A 165 -34.67 -45.03 43.14
C TYR A 165 -36.04 -44.32 43.20
N ARG A 166 -36.60 -44.17 44.41
CA ARG A 166 -37.84 -43.39 44.62
C ARG A 166 -37.60 -41.93 44.31
N ASP A 167 -38.56 -41.31 43.62
CA ASP A 167 -38.55 -39.90 43.22
C ASP A 167 -37.33 -39.51 42.37
N ALA A 168 -36.74 -40.47 41.65
CA ALA A 168 -35.49 -40.24 40.93
C ALA A 168 -35.68 -39.32 39.71
N GLN A 169 -34.67 -38.48 39.46
CA GLN A 169 -34.60 -37.66 38.24
C GLN A 169 -33.53 -38.21 37.31
N LEU A 170 -33.82 -38.22 36.01
CA LEU A 170 -32.98 -38.83 34.99
C LEU A 170 -32.40 -37.78 34.05
N GLY A 171 -31.19 -38.03 33.55
CA GLY A 171 -30.52 -37.23 32.53
C GLY A 171 -29.47 -38.06 31.77
N TRP A 172 -28.92 -37.50 30.71
CA TRP A 172 -28.03 -38.22 29.80
C TRP A 172 -26.74 -37.46 29.48
N VAL A 173 -25.59 -38.15 29.53
CA VAL A 173 -24.29 -37.61 29.11
C VAL A 173 -23.77 -38.42 27.93
N GLN A 174 -23.44 -37.75 26.82
CA GLN A 174 -22.88 -38.32 25.61
C GLN A 174 -21.43 -37.84 25.41
N VAL A 175 -20.50 -38.78 25.37
CA VAL A 175 -19.06 -38.51 25.25
C VAL A 175 -18.56 -39.01 23.90
N SER A 176 -17.83 -38.17 23.16
CA SER A 176 -17.20 -38.53 21.89
C SER A 176 -15.73 -38.93 22.05
N GLU A 177 -15.26 -39.86 21.23
CA GLU A 177 -13.84 -40.18 21.07
C GLU A 177 -13.05 -38.96 20.54
N GLY A 178 -11.90 -38.66 21.13
CA GLY A 178 -11.04 -37.54 20.69
C GLY A 178 -10.09 -37.95 19.57
N ARG A 179 -9.85 -37.07 18.58
CA ARG A 179 -8.83 -37.29 17.54
C ARG A 179 -7.42 -37.23 18.15
N GLY A 180 -6.60 -38.24 17.88
CA GLY A 180 -5.15 -38.05 17.81
C GLY A 180 -4.81 -37.51 16.42
N GLU A 181 -3.88 -36.56 16.32
CA GLU A 181 -3.49 -35.87 15.07
C GLU A 181 -2.73 -36.75 14.06
N SER A 182 -2.84 -38.08 14.14
CA SER A 182 -2.11 -39.02 13.28
C SER A 182 -3.06 -39.95 12.51
N SER A 183 -3.72 -39.42 11.48
CA SER A 183 -4.08 -40.12 10.21
C SER A 183 -5.00 -39.26 9.33
N PRO A 184 -4.62 -38.95 8.07
CA PRO A 184 -5.44 -38.22 7.11
C PRO A 184 -6.36 -39.11 6.24
N SER A 185 -6.67 -40.35 6.65
CA SER A 185 -7.50 -41.26 5.85
C SER A 185 -8.95 -41.39 6.37
N ALA A 186 -9.89 -40.87 5.57
CA ALA A 186 -11.35 -41.04 5.61
C ALA A 186 -12.10 -40.67 6.92
N PRO A 187 -13.19 -39.87 6.85
CA PRO A 187 -13.99 -39.54 8.03
C PRO A 187 -14.82 -40.75 8.47
N LEU A 188 -14.24 -41.63 9.28
CA LEU A 188 -15.02 -42.59 10.07
C LEU A 188 -15.95 -41.79 11.02
N PRO A 189 -17.24 -42.15 11.14
CA PRO A 189 -18.15 -41.48 12.07
C PRO A 189 -17.63 -41.63 13.51
N ARG A 190 -17.64 -40.51 14.26
CA ARG A 190 -17.17 -40.46 15.66
C ARG A 190 -17.90 -41.52 16.48
N ARG A 191 -17.16 -42.34 17.24
CA ARG A 191 -17.76 -43.23 18.23
C ARG A 191 -18.25 -42.38 19.41
N HIS A 192 -19.51 -42.56 19.77
CA HIS A 192 -20.14 -41.91 20.91
C HIS A 192 -20.52 -42.94 21.96
N ALA A 193 -20.18 -42.66 23.21
CA ALA A 193 -20.65 -43.42 24.37
C ALA A 193 -21.72 -42.62 25.11
N GLN A 194 -22.75 -43.29 25.60
CA GLN A 194 -23.82 -42.69 26.39
C GLN A 194 -23.83 -43.23 27.81
N PHE A 195 -24.05 -42.34 28.76
CA PHE A 195 -24.18 -42.64 30.17
C PHE A 195 -25.50 -42.10 30.70
N LEU A 196 -26.16 -42.91 31.53
CA LEU A 196 -27.37 -42.51 32.24
C LEU A 196 -26.98 -41.90 33.57
N VAL A 197 -27.46 -40.68 33.83
CA VAL A 197 -27.31 -39.97 35.10
C VAL A 197 -28.61 -40.14 35.89
N ILE A 198 -28.51 -40.71 37.09
CA ILE A 198 -29.64 -40.93 37.99
C ILE A 198 -29.40 -40.12 39.27
N TYR A 199 -30.23 -39.11 39.50
CA TYR A 199 -30.29 -38.38 40.76
C TYR A 199 -31.32 -39.03 41.68
N ALA A 200 -30.89 -39.47 42.87
CA ALA A 200 -31.75 -40.08 43.89
C ALA A 200 -31.93 -39.11 45.09
N PRO A 201 -33.00 -38.29 45.13
CA PRO A 201 -33.12 -37.19 46.10
C PRO A 201 -33.15 -37.68 47.55
N ARG A 202 -33.85 -38.79 47.81
CA ARG A 202 -33.94 -39.38 49.16
C ARG A 202 -32.58 -39.78 49.74
N ARG A 203 -31.67 -40.24 48.86
CA ARG A 203 -30.32 -40.67 49.23
C ARG A 203 -29.30 -39.51 49.17
N GLY A 204 -29.60 -38.42 48.45
CA GLY A 204 -28.63 -37.35 48.21
C GLY A 204 -27.44 -37.82 47.38
N ILE A 205 -27.67 -38.67 46.35
CA ILE A 205 -26.60 -39.23 45.53
C ILE A 205 -26.95 -39.04 44.05
N LEU A 206 -25.96 -38.61 43.28
CA LEU A 206 -25.97 -38.58 41.82
C LEU A 206 -25.10 -39.73 41.30
N GLU A 207 -25.68 -40.70 40.60
CA GLU A 207 -24.96 -41.85 40.06
C GLU A 207 -24.89 -41.79 38.52
N VAL A 208 -23.75 -42.14 37.95
CA VAL A 208 -23.50 -42.20 36.51
C VAL A 208 -23.28 -43.66 36.11
N TRP A 209 -24.10 -44.16 35.19
CA TRP A 209 -24.15 -45.57 34.80
C TRP A 209 -23.87 -45.75 33.31
N GLY A 210 -23.11 -46.80 32.98
CA GLY A 210 -23.13 -47.34 31.62
C GLY A 210 -24.51 -47.94 31.30
N THR A 211 -24.98 -47.78 30.07
CA THR A 211 -26.38 -48.05 29.69
C THR A 211 -26.72 -49.54 29.67
N GLN A 212 -26.38 -50.25 28.59
CA GLN A 212 -26.82 -51.62 28.34
C GLN A 212 -26.04 -52.66 29.16
N GLN A 213 -24.71 -52.71 29.02
CA GLN A 213 -23.82 -53.70 29.67
C GLN A 213 -22.63 -53.03 30.37
N GLY A 214 -22.89 -52.09 31.29
CA GLY A 214 -21.84 -51.31 31.95
C GLY A 214 -21.99 -51.19 33.48
N PRO A 215 -20.87 -51.13 34.22
CA PRO A 215 -20.88 -50.87 35.66
C PRO A 215 -21.26 -49.41 35.96
N ARG A 216 -21.34 -49.08 37.25
CA ARG A 216 -21.43 -47.69 37.71
C ARG A 216 -20.06 -47.02 37.49
N VAL A 217 -20.06 -45.89 36.79
CA VAL A 217 -18.85 -45.16 36.36
C VAL A 217 -18.50 -44.04 37.34
N GLY A 218 -19.50 -43.52 38.05
CA GLY A 218 -19.30 -42.52 39.08
C GLY A 218 -20.48 -42.47 40.05
N ALA A 219 -20.21 -42.04 41.27
CA ALA A 219 -21.22 -41.72 42.28
C ALA A 219 -20.75 -40.51 43.08
N PHE A 220 -21.62 -39.52 43.24
CA PHE A 220 -21.30 -38.26 43.90
C PHE A 220 -22.33 -37.98 44.98
N THR A 221 -21.87 -37.68 46.19
CA THR A 221 -22.72 -37.18 47.27
C THR A 221 -23.13 -35.75 46.96
N VAL A 222 -24.44 -35.48 46.94
CA VAL A 222 -25.04 -34.21 46.54
C VAL A 222 -26.18 -33.84 47.50
N GLY A 223 -26.68 -32.60 47.42
CA GLY A 223 -27.81 -32.16 48.25
C GLY A 223 -29.09 -32.98 48.01
N LYS A 224 -29.94 -33.12 49.03
CA LYS A 224 -31.24 -33.82 48.94
C LYS A 224 -32.33 -33.03 48.20
N HIS A 225 -32.09 -31.74 47.97
CA HIS A 225 -33.02 -30.81 47.31
C HIS A 225 -32.49 -30.27 45.98
N CYS A 226 -31.51 -30.93 45.38
CA CYS A 226 -30.99 -30.55 44.07
C CYS A 226 -32.01 -30.87 42.96
N ARG A 227 -31.83 -30.24 41.79
CA ARG A 227 -32.62 -30.50 40.60
C ARG A 227 -31.70 -30.81 39.42
N LEU A 228 -31.98 -31.89 38.71
CA LEU A 228 -31.28 -32.25 37.49
C LEU A 228 -31.89 -31.47 36.32
N LEU A 229 -31.06 -30.67 35.66
CA LEU A 229 -31.44 -29.86 34.50
C LEU A 229 -30.82 -30.48 33.24
N TYR A 230 -31.63 -30.64 32.20
CA TYR A 230 -31.18 -31.14 30.91
C TYR A 230 -32.03 -30.53 29.78
N ALA A 231 -31.48 -30.50 28.56
CA ALA A 231 -32.21 -30.02 27.39
C ALA A 231 -33.15 -31.12 26.86
N GLY A 232 -34.43 -31.05 27.21
CA GLY A 232 -35.45 -32.05 26.81
C GLY A 232 -36.06 -31.84 25.43
N TYR A 233 -35.69 -30.78 24.71
CA TYR A 233 -36.29 -30.38 23.44
C TYR A 233 -35.21 -29.98 22.41
N ARG A 234 -35.49 -30.26 21.12
CA ARG A 234 -34.67 -29.79 19.99
C ARG A 234 -34.99 -28.33 19.67
N LEU A 235 -34.14 -27.70 18.85
CA LEU A 235 -34.33 -26.34 18.36
C LEU A 235 -35.73 -26.21 17.71
N MET A 236 -36.57 -25.31 18.22
CA MET A 236 -37.89 -25.03 17.66
C MET A 236 -37.77 -24.56 16.20
N GLY A 237 -38.57 -25.12 15.29
CA GLY A 237 -38.62 -24.71 13.87
C GLY A 237 -37.72 -25.49 12.90
N VAL A 238 -36.96 -26.50 13.38
CA VAL A 238 -36.11 -27.34 12.52
C VAL A 238 -36.78 -28.68 12.22
N ASN A 239 -36.91 -29.03 10.94
CA ASN A 239 -37.50 -30.32 10.54
C ASN A 239 -36.68 -31.51 11.08
N SER A 240 -37.39 -32.57 11.48
CA SER A 240 -36.83 -33.83 11.98
C SER A 240 -35.77 -34.44 11.05
N VAL A 241 -35.92 -34.26 9.73
CA VAL A 241 -34.96 -34.72 8.69
C VAL A 241 -33.65 -33.92 8.68
N THR A 242 -33.69 -32.59 8.87
CA THR A 242 -32.47 -31.74 8.92
C THR A 242 -31.79 -31.77 10.28
N SER A 243 -32.50 -32.18 11.34
CA SER A 243 -31.98 -32.25 12.70
C SER A 243 -31.07 -33.46 13.00
N GLN A 244 -31.02 -34.48 12.13
CA GLN A 244 -30.20 -35.69 12.37
C GLN A 244 -28.69 -35.40 12.41
N GLY A 245 -28.24 -34.24 11.90
CA GLY A 245 -26.84 -33.81 11.92
C GLY A 245 -26.49 -32.72 12.93
N TRP A 246 -27.46 -32.14 13.64
CA TRP A 246 -27.24 -30.98 14.51
C TRP A 246 -27.06 -31.41 15.98
N GLN A 247 -25.82 -31.43 16.45
CA GLN A 247 -25.49 -31.66 17.86
C GLN A 247 -25.50 -30.31 18.60
N LEU A 248 -26.46 -30.12 19.51
CA LEU A 248 -26.45 -28.99 20.45
C LEU A 248 -25.26 -29.19 21.42
N HIS A 249 -24.17 -28.45 21.20
CA HIS A 249 -22.96 -28.51 22.02
C HIS A 249 -23.06 -27.78 23.38
N THR A 250 -24.25 -27.36 23.80
CA THR A 250 -24.46 -26.64 25.05
C THR A 250 -24.92 -27.60 26.15
N GLN A 251 -24.02 -27.86 27.11
CA GLN A 251 -24.24 -28.51 28.41
C GLN A 251 -25.34 -29.60 28.45
N GLN A 252 -24.94 -30.86 28.31
CA GLN A 252 -25.86 -32.00 28.22
C GLN A 252 -26.72 -32.20 29.48
N VAL A 253 -26.10 -32.12 30.66
CA VAL A 253 -26.76 -32.25 31.98
C VAL A 253 -26.03 -31.41 33.02
N CYS A 254 -26.79 -30.68 33.83
CA CYS A 254 -26.30 -29.93 34.98
C CYS A 254 -27.12 -30.26 36.24
N LEU A 255 -26.46 -30.33 37.39
CA LEU A 255 -27.11 -30.39 38.69
C LEU A 255 -27.19 -28.99 39.29
N PHE A 256 -28.41 -28.51 39.53
CA PHE A 256 -28.64 -27.25 40.23
C PHE A 256 -28.91 -27.53 41.71
N ASP A 257 -28.19 -26.86 42.59
CA ASP A 257 -28.43 -26.89 44.02
C ASP A 257 -29.10 -25.58 44.49
N PRO A 258 -30.42 -25.59 44.77
CA PRO A 258 -31.14 -24.40 45.20
C PRO A 258 -30.63 -23.79 46.50
N ALA A 259 -30.02 -24.60 47.38
CA ALA A 259 -29.55 -24.12 48.69
C ALA A 259 -28.27 -23.27 48.59
N THR A 260 -27.42 -23.56 47.59
CA THR A 260 -26.14 -22.86 47.38
C THR A 260 -26.13 -21.97 46.14
N GLY A 261 -27.15 -22.08 45.27
CA GLY A 261 -27.18 -21.44 43.95
C GLY A 261 -26.17 -22.04 42.96
N ALA A 262 -25.45 -23.10 43.33
CA ALA A 262 -24.39 -23.67 42.50
C ALA A 262 -24.96 -24.52 41.36
N LEU A 263 -24.42 -24.31 40.15
CA LEU A 263 -24.66 -25.16 38.98
C LEU A 263 -23.42 -26.03 38.74
N ARG A 264 -23.59 -27.36 38.77
CA ARG A 264 -22.48 -28.32 38.59
C ARG A 264 -22.70 -29.13 37.31
N THR A 265 -21.71 -29.12 36.41
CA THR A 265 -21.72 -29.93 35.18
C THR A 265 -21.17 -31.33 35.46
N VAL A 266 -21.67 -32.33 34.73
CA VAL A 266 -21.17 -33.71 34.81
C VAL A 266 -20.31 -34.01 33.58
N THR A 267 -19.00 -34.19 33.78
CA THR A 267 -18.05 -34.53 32.71
C THR A 267 -17.55 -35.95 32.88
N VAL A 268 -17.74 -36.78 31.84
CA VAL A 268 -17.29 -38.17 31.83
C VAL A 268 -16.21 -38.35 30.75
N PRO A 269 -14.99 -38.77 31.09
CA PRO A 269 -13.97 -39.10 30.10
C PRO A 269 -14.36 -40.29 29.21
N PHE A 270 -14.04 -40.24 27.91
CA PHE A 270 -14.42 -41.28 26.94
C PHE A 270 -13.85 -42.66 27.30
N HIS A 271 -12.64 -42.72 27.88
CA HIS A 271 -12.00 -43.99 28.24
C HIS A 271 -12.79 -44.77 29.30
N LEU A 272 -13.65 -44.11 30.10
CA LEU A 272 -14.53 -44.80 31.06
C LEU A 272 -15.67 -45.58 30.38
N ALA A 273 -15.91 -45.36 29.09
CA ALA A 273 -16.79 -46.19 28.28
C ALA A 273 -16.11 -47.49 27.81
N LEU A 274 -14.77 -47.55 27.82
CA LEU A 274 -13.98 -48.67 27.32
C LEU A 274 -13.64 -49.57 28.51
N SER A 275 -14.29 -50.71 28.64
CA SER A 275 -14.16 -51.62 29.79
C SER A 275 -12.82 -52.38 29.87
N ASP A 276 -11.78 -52.00 29.12
CA ASP A 276 -10.55 -52.78 28.95
C ASP A 276 -9.26 -52.09 29.42
N LYS A 277 -8.37 -52.88 30.04
CA LYS A 277 -7.04 -52.53 30.60
C LYS A 277 -6.02 -51.97 29.57
N LYS A 278 -6.40 -51.70 28.31
CA LYS A 278 -5.52 -51.26 27.20
C LYS A 278 -5.59 -49.76 26.86
N SER A 279 -6.17 -48.89 27.69
CA SER A 279 -6.31 -47.44 27.36
C SER A 279 -5.22 -46.51 27.92
N GLU A 280 -4.01 -47.02 28.20
CA GLU A 280 -2.91 -46.17 28.71
C GLU A 280 -2.60 -44.96 27.81
N ARG A 281 -2.73 -45.11 26.49
CA ARG A 281 -2.57 -43.99 25.53
C ARG A 281 -3.63 -42.90 25.71
N ALA A 282 -4.87 -43.27 26.05
CA ALA A 282 -5.94 -42.31 26.30
C ALA A 282 -5.77 -41.57 27.63
N LYS A 283 -5.18 -42.25 28.63
CA LYS A 283 -4.73 -41.63 29.89
C LYS A 283 -3.62 -40.61 29.63
N ASP A 284 -2.61 -40.97 28.84
CA ASP A 284 -1.50 -40.08 28.50
C ASP A 284 -1.96 -38.83 27.72
N LEU A 285 -2.89 -38.98 26.77
CA LEU A 285 -3.53 -37.85 26.07
C LEU A 285 -4.32 -36.93 27.00
N HIS A 286 -4.93 -37.48 28.06
CA HIS A 286 -5.62 -36.67 29.06
C HIS A 286 -4.63 -35.90 29.94
N LEU A 287 -3.53 -36.54 30.35
CA LEU A 287 -2.45 -35.89 31.08
C LEU A 287 -1.83 -34.72 30.27
N LEU A 288 -1.59 -34.91 28.98
CA LEU A 288 -1.17 -33.84 28.08
C LEU A 288 -2.17 -32.68 28.05
N LYS A 289 -3.47 -32.96 27.90
CA LYS A 289 -4.52 -31.92 27.92
C LYS A 289 -4.55 -31.15 29.25
N ARG A 290 -4.33 -31.83 30.38
CA ARG A 290 -4.22 -31.20 31.69
C ARG A 290 -3.04 -30.24 31.73
N LEU A 291 -1.85 -30.68 31.27
CA LEU A 291 -0.68 -29.81 31.16
C LEU A 291 -0.95 -28.60 30.27
N THR A 292 -1.51 -28.79 29.07
CA THR A 292 -1.86 -27.68 28.16
C THR A 292 -2.86 -26.70 28.78
N THR A 293 -3.78 -27.17 29.63
CA THR A 293 -4.74 -26.31 30.33
C THR A 293 -4.05 -25.51 31.43
N LEU A 294 -3.13 -26.13 32.17
CA LEU A 294 -2.29 -25.43 33.14
C LEU A 294 -1.49 -24.32 32.45
N LEU A 295 -0.77 -24.63 31.36
CA LEU A 295 0.06 -23.66 30.62
C LEU A 295 -0.72 -22.45 30.04
N LYS A 296 -2.06 -22.56 29.89
CA LYS A 296 -2.93 -21.47 29.40
C LYS A 296 -3.44 -20.53 30.49
N SER A 297 -3.30 -20.90 31.76
CA SER A 297 -3.75 -20.06 32.87
C SER A 297 -2.82 -18.85 33.04
N ARG A 298 -3.39 -17.66 33.28
CA ARG A 298 -2.66 -16.38 33.35
C ARG A 298 -1.99 -16.12 34.71
N GLU A 299 -2.43 -16.81 35.76
CA GLU A 299 -1.93 -16.67 37.14
C GLU A 299 -1.35 -18.02 37.59
N LEU A 300 -0.06 -18.23 37.34
CA LEU A 300 0.65 -19.46 37.74
C LEU A 300 1.81 -19.10 38.65
N GLU A 301 1.86 -19.72 39.83
CA GLU A 301 3.06 -19.70 40.65
C GLU A 301 4.14 -20.64 40.06
N PRO A 302 5.40 -20.20 39.97
CA PRO A 302 6.50 -20.98 39.40
C PRO A 302 6.68 -22.37 40.03
N ASP A 303 6.59 -22.45 41.36
CA ASP A 303 6.83 -23.68 42.12
C ASP A 303 5.71 -24.72 41.90
N TYR A 304 4.47 -24.23 41.76
CA TYR A 304 3.32 -25.08 41.44
C TYR A 304 3.40 -25.59 40.00
N LEU A 305 3.80 -24.74 39.05
CA LEU A 305 4.03 -25.16 37.67
C LEU A 305 5.13 -26.23 37.59
N GLU A 306 6.23 -26.05 38.31
CA GLU A 306 7.34 -26.98 38.33
C GLU A 306 6.92 -28.36 38.84
N SER A 307 6.30 -28.41 40.03
CA SER A 307 5.89 -29.68 40.65
C SER A 307 4.82 -30.44 39.85
N GLU A 308 3.81 -29.75 39.31
CA GLU A 308 2.76 -30.38 38.50
C GLU A 308 3.27 -30.81 37.12
N ALA A 309 4.14 -30.02 36.47
CA ALA A 309 4.74 -30.41 35.19
C ALA A 309 5.66 -31.63 35.34
N GLN A 310 6.47 -31.69 36.41
CA GLN A 310 7.28 -32.87 36.73
C GLN A 310 6.40 -34.10 36.92
N ARG A 311 5.34 -34.00 37.71
CA ARG A 311 4.41 -35.10 37.96
C ARG A 311 3.77 -35.61 36.67
N VAL A 312 3.25 -34.71 35.84
CA VAL A 312 2.61 -35.06 34.57
C VAL A 312 3.59 -35.72 33.61
N LEU A 313 4.80 -35.17 33.45
CA LEU A 313 5.81 -35.70 32.54
C LEU A 313 6.32 -37.08 32.98
N LEU A 314 6.46 -37.33 34.29
CA LEU A 314 6.87 -38.64 34.81
C LEU A 314 5.76 -39.70 34.65
N ASP A 315 4.49 -39.31 34.84
CA ASP A 315 3.32 -40.20 34.79
C ASP A 315 2.96 -40.67 33.36
N ILE A 316 3.30 -39.89 32.32
CA ILE A 316 3.08 -40.29 30.92
C ILE A 316 3.95 -41.51 30.59
N LYS A 317 3.40 -42.54 29.95
CA LYS A 317 4.17 -43.74 29.59
C LYS A 317 4.70 -43.72 28.16
N HIS A 318 3.94 -43.19 27.22
CA HIS A 318 4.30 -43.19 25.80
C HIS A 318 5.35 -42.11 25.47
N PRO A 319 6.51 -42.46 24.88
CA PRO A 319 7.59 -41.52 24.57
C PRO A 319 7.17 -40.36 23.66
N ALA A 320 6.35 -40.62 22.62
CA ALA A 320 5.86 -39.58 21.71
C ALA A 320 5.00 -38.52 22.43
N ILE A 321 4.18 -38.93 23.41
CA ILE A 321 3.34 -38.01 24.20
C ILE A 321 4.20 -37.25 25.22
N LYS A 322 5.25 -37.89 25.77
CA LYS A 322 6.26 -37.22 26.61
C LYS A 322 7.01 -36.13 25.85
N LYS A 323 7.44 -36.43 24.62
CA LYS A 323 8.07 -35.46 23.72
C LYS A 323 7.17 -34.25 23.50
N GLN A 324 5.92 -34.49 23.08
CA GLN A 324 4.94 -33.44 22.86
C GLN A 324 4.66 -32.59 24.12
N ALA A 325 4.62 -33.23 25.29
CA ALA A 325 4.44 -32.53 26.56
C ALA A 325 5.64 -31.61 26.89
N LEU A 326 6.87 -32.09 26.70
CA LEU A 326 8.09 -31.30 26.90
C LEU A 326 8.16 -30.12 25.92
N GLU A 327 7.90 -30.34 24.64
CA GLU A 327 7.87 -29.28 23.61
C GLU A 327 6.82 -28.22 23.94
N SER A 328 5.63 -28.62 24.43
CA SER A 328 4.59 -27.67 24.84
C SER A 328 4.99 -26.81 26.04
N LEU A 329 5.84 -27.35 26.93
CA LEU A 329 6.36 -26.66 28.09
C LEU A 329 7.46 -25.65 27.69
N LEU A 330 8.42 -26.07 26.86
CA LEU A 330 9.50 -25.21 26.33
C LEU A 330 8.96 -24.06 25.46
N ALA A 331 7.82 -24.27 24.79
CA ALA A 331 7.14 -23.25 23.99
C ALA A 331 6.34 -22.21 24.82
N ASN A 332 6.27 -22.35 26.15
CA ASN A 332 5.51 -21.42 26.99
C ASN A 332 6.29 -20.12 27.23
N LYS A 333 5.63 -18.98 27.04
CA LYS A 333 6.20 -17.64 27.27
C LYS A 333 6.42 -17.31 28.75
N ASN A 334 5.65 -17.93 29.64
CA ASN A 334 5.59 -17.56 31.06
C ASN A 334 6.40 -18.49 31.97
N ALA A 335 7.08 -19.51 31.41
CA ALA A 335 7.84 -20.46 32.19
C ALA A 335 9.25 -19.91 32.50
N PRO A 336 9.69 -19.84 33.77
CA PRO A 336 11.03 -19.37 34.12
C PRO A 336 12.10 -20.38 33.69
N VAL A 337 13.30 -19.87 33.37
CA VAL A 337 14.42 -20.68 32.86
C VAL A 337 14.80 -21.78 33.85
N SER A 338 14.87 -21.44 35.14
CA SER A 338 15.20 -22.38 36.22
C SER A 338 14.26 -23.58 36.25
N CYS A 339 12.95 -23.34 36.11
CA CYS A 339 11.92 -24.38 36.05
C CYS A 339 12.11 -25.29 34.83
N LEU A 340 12.30 -24.72 33.64
CA LEU A 340 12.55 -25.48 32.41
C LEU A 340 13.81 -26.35 32.50
N THR A 341 14.89 -25.78 33.06
CA THR A 341 16.17 -26.49 33.27
C THR A 341 16.00 -27.64 34.25
N ASN A 342 15.32 -27.43 35.38
CA ASN A 342 15.08 -28.48 36.37
C ASN A 342 14.24 -29.63 35.83
N ILE A 343 13.13 -29.31 35.15
CA ILE A 343 12.23 -30.31 34.55
C ILE A 343 12.97 -31.13 33.48
N THR A 344 13.70 -30.46 32.59
CA THR A 344 14.46 -31.13 31.51
C THR A 344 15.58 -32.01 32.08
N ARG A 345 16.28 -31.53 33.13
CA ARG A 345 17.32 -32.29 33.84
C ARG A 345 16.75 -33.53 34.53
N LEU A 346 15.60 -33.41 35.20
CA LEU A 346 14.92 -34.53 35.86
C LEU A 346 14.43 -35.57 34.84
N LEU A 347 13.87 -35.12 33.72
CA LEU A 347 13.44 -36.03 32.65
C LEU A 347 14.64 -36.77 32.04
N LEU A 348 15.75 -36.07 31.78
CA LEU A 348 16.99 -36.68 31.30
C LEU A 348 17.55 -37.72 32.29
N ALA A 349 17.56 -37.41 33.59
CA ALA A 349 17.99 -38.35 34.63
C ALA A 349 17.07 -39.59 34.70
N SER A 350 15.76 -39.40 34.59
CA SER A 350 14.78 -40.50 34.55
C SER A 350 14.93 -41.40 33.33
N LEU A 351 15.27 -40.81 32.16
CA LEU A 351 15.52 -41.57 30.93
C LEU A 351 16.84 -42.34 30.97
N ARG A 352 17.90 -41.76 31.53
CA ARG A 352 19.21 -42.42 31.70
C ARG A 352 19.18 -43.58 32.71
N GLY A 353 18.24 -43.58 33.65
CA GLY A 353 18.06 -44.65 34.64
C GLY A 353 17.28 -45.89 34.14
N LYS A 354 16.87 -45.94 32.87
CA LYS A 354 16.12 -47.06 32.27
C LYS A 354 17.00 -47.87 31.31
N ASP A 355 16.65 -49.13 31.08
CA ASP A 355 17.35 -50.02 30.14
C ASP A 355 17.40 -49.41 28.71
N ARG A 356 18.57 -49.52 28.07
CA ARG A 356 18.87 -48.90 26.76
C ARG A 356 17.87 -49.23 25.64
N GLU A 357 17.26 -50.43 25.66
CA GLU A 357 16.30 -50.87 24.64
C GLU A 357 14.89 -50.25 24.81
N ALA A 358 14.59 -49.65 25.98
CA ALA A 358 13.28 -49.08 26.29
C ALA A 358 13.22 -47.54 26.19
N VAL A 359 14.34 -46.91 25.79
CA VAL A 359 14.48 -45.44 25.76
C VAL A 359 14.41 -44.96 24.31
N ASP A 360 13.54 -43.98 24.07
CA ASP A 360 13.46 -43.28 22.79
C ASP A 360 14.68 -42.36 22.63
N GLU A 361 15.56 -42.68 21.69
CA GLU A 361 16.79 -41.91 21.44
C GLU A 361 16.50 -40.46 21.04
N ALA A 362 15.42 -40.21 20.30
CA ALA A 362 15.05 -38.86 19.87
C ALA A 362 14.61 -38.00 21.06
N LEU A 363 13.93 -38.59 22.06
CA LEU A 363 13.57 -37.90 23.29
C LEU A 363 14.80 -37.63 24.19
N LEU A 364 15.74 -38.57 24.25
CA LEU A 364 16.99 -38.39 25.00
C LEU A 364 17.86 -37.29 24.38
N GLN A 365 18.01 -37.30 23.07
CA GLN A 365 18.72 -36.27 22.32
C GLN A 365 18.08 -34.89 22.51
N LEU A 366 16.75 -34.80 22.42
CA LEU A 366 16.00 -33.56 22.69
C LEU A 366 16.27 -33.03 24.11
N CYS A 367 16.24 -33.88 25.14
CA CYS A 367 16.50 -33.43 26.50
C CYS A 367 17.94 -32.92 26.66
N SER A 368 18.92 -33.59 26.04
CA SER A 368 20.32 -33.15 26.10
C SER A 368 20.58 -31.85 25.34
N SER A 369 20.00 -31.67 24.15
CA SER A 369 20.16 -30.45 23.36
C SER A 369 19.51 -29.25 24.05
N GLN A 370 18.27 -29.41 24.50
CA GLN A 370 17.54 -28.34 25.19
C GLN A 370 18.21 -27.93 26.50
N LEU A 371 18.82 -28.88 27.23
CA LEU A 371 19.58 -28.55 28.45
C LEU A 371 20.87 -27.75 28.14
N LYS A 372 21.60 -28.09 27.07
CA LYS A 372 22.76 -27.32 26.61
C LYS A 372 22.36 -25.88 26.24
N LEU A 373 21.25 -25.70 25.52
CA LEU A 373 20.74 -24.38 25.13
C LEU A 373 20.28 -23.54 26.34
N LEU A 374 19.56 -24.16 27.28
CA LEU A 374 19.12 -23.47 28.50
C LEU A 374 20.29 -23.05 29.39
N GLN A 375 21.37 -23.84 29.42
CA GLN A 375 22.59 -23.49 30.13
C GLN A 375 23.26 -22.27 29.49
N LEU A 376 23.47 -22.28 28.15
CA LEU A 376 24.03 -21.15 27.42
C LEU A 376 23.24 -19.85 27.64
N TYR A 377 21.90 -19.91 27.58
CA TYR A 377 21.06 -18.75 27.88
C TYR A 377 21.31 -18.20 29.28
N THR A 378 21.44 -19.08 30.27
CA THR A 378 21.67 -18.70 31.67
C THR A 378 23.06 -18.10 31.86
N ASP A 379 24.10 -18.69 31.24
CA ASP A 379 25.48 -18.22 31.35
C ASP A 379 25.63 -16.81 30.78
N ILE A 380 25.03 -16.54 29.61
CA ILE A 380 25.04 -15.20 28.99
C ILE A 380 24.25 -14.19 29.83
N GLN A 381 23.08 -14.59 30.36
CA GLN A 381 22.29 -13.73 31.24
C GLN A 381 23.07 -13.36 32.52
N GLN A 382 23.82 -14.30 33.09
CA GLN A 382 24.67 -14.05 34.24
C GLN A 382 25.80 -13.07 33.90
N LEU A 383 26.50 -13.26 32.77
CA LEU A 383 27.55 -12.35 32.30
C LEU A 383 27.06 -10.91 32.12
N HIS A 384 25.80 -10.74 31.71
CA HIS A 384 25.17 -9.43 31.55
C HIS A 384 24.70 -8.80 32.88
N SER A 385 24.49 -9.61 33.92
CA SER A 385 24.09 -9.14 35.26
C SER A 385 25.26 -8.79 36.18
N THR A 386 26.46 -9.30 35.91
CA THR A 386 27.63 -9.21 36.82
C THR A 386 28.35 -7.86 36.89
N VAL A 387 27.82 -6.79 36.28
CA VAL A 387 28.61 -5.56 35.99
C VAL A 387 28.41 -4.40 36.99
N GLU A 388 27.83 -4.62 38.17
CA GLU A 388 27.91 -3.60 39.24
C GLU A 388 29.24 -3.59 40.03
N ALA A 389 30.22 -4.47 39.75
CA ALA A 389 31.37 -4.65 40.66
C ALA A 389 32.80 -4.72 40.05
N SER A 390 33.02 -4.44 38.76
CA SER A 390 34.40 -4.41 38.23
C SER A 390 34.63 -3.21 37.31
N THR A 391 35.01 -2.09 37.92
CA THR A 391 35.95 -1.15 37.31
C THR A 391 37.28 -1.88 37.08
N ASP A 392 37.40 -2.61 35.97
CA ASP A 392 38.69 -3.17 35.55
C ASP A 392 39.57 -2.04 35.04
N ALA A 393 40.39 -1.52 35.95
CA ALA A 393 41.41 -0.53 35.72
C ALA A 393 42.66 -1.07 34.98
N HIS A 394 42.67 -2.31 34.48
CA HIS A 394 43.92 -2.98 34.05
C HIS A 394 43.89 -3.75 32.71
N THR A 395 43.09 -3.32 31.73
CA THR A 395 43.46 -3.50 30.31
C THR A 395 43.90 -2.14 29.78
N LYS A 396 45.21 -1.97 29.58
CA LYS A 396 45.71 -0.83 28.79
C LYS A 396 44.90 -0.81 27.50
N PRO A 397 44.19 0.28 27.15
CA PRO A 397 43.61 0.40 25.83
C PRO A 397 44.78 0.27 24.88
N THR A 398 44.80 -0.79 24.08
CA THR A 398 45.65 -0.82 22.90
C THR A 398 45.16 0.37 22.10
N GLU A 399 45.94 1.46 22.07
CA GLU A 399 45.67 2.60 21.20
C GLU A 399 45.50 2.00 19.80
N VAL A 400 44.27 2.04 19.29
CA VAL A 400 43.96 1.52 17.96
C VAL A 400 44.48 2.56 16.97
N ALA A 401 45.79 2.57 16.77
CA ALA A 401 46.48 3.50 15.91
C ALA A 401 45.83 3.48 14.50
N GLY A 402 45.40 4.66 14.04
CA GLY A 402 44.84 4.86 12.69
C GLY A 402 43.33 4.66 12.51
N VAL A 403 42.55 4.18 13.50
CA VAL A 403 41.07 4.22 13.41
C VAL A 403 40.55 5.64 13.71
N GLU A 404 41.21 6.37 14.61
CA GLU A 404 40.81 7.74 14.97
C GLU A 404 41.01 8.73 13.83
N GLU A 405 42.05 8.54 13.01
CA GLU A 405 42.32 9.37 11.82
C GLU A 405 41.24 9.19 10.73
N GLU A 406 40.86 7.95 10.45
CA GLU A 406 39.79 7.63 9.48
C GLU A 406 38.42 8.13 9.99
N LEU A 407 38.15 7.99 11.29
CA LEU A 407 36.93 8.55 11.90
C LEU A 407 36.93 10.09 11.88
N ALA A 408 38.08 10.74 12.06
CA ALA A 408 38.20 12.19 11.95
C ALA A 408 37.88 12.67 10.52
N ARG A 409 38.32 11.94 9.48
CA ARG A 409 38.03 12.25 8.07
C ARG A 409 36.52 12.32 7.77
N VAL A 410 35.73 11.40 8.34
CA VAL A 410 34.29 11.28 8.07
C VAL A 410 33.42 12.01 9.11
N SER A 411 34.03 12.52 10.18
CA SER A 411 33.33 13.13 11.34
C SER A 411 32.31 14.21 10.95
N LEU A 412 32.65 15.10 10.02
CA LEU A 412 31.76 16.19 9.57
C LEU A 412 30.50 15.67 8.87
N ILE A 413 30.64 14.64 8.03
CA ILE A 413 29.49 14.05 7.30
C ILE A 413 28.60 13.29 8.28
N LEU A 414 29.19 12.53 9.21
CA LEU A 414 28.45 11.81 10.26
C LEU A 414 27.70 12.77 11.19
N GLN A 415 28.30 13.91 11.56
CA GLN A 415 27.63 14.95 12.36
C GLN A 415 26.43 15.53 11.62
N ARG A 416 26.60 15.96 10.36
CA ARG A 416 25.52 16.51 9.53
C ARG A 416 24.38 15.50 9.32
N TYR A 417 24.73 14.24 9.06
CA TYR A 417 23.75 13.15 8.95
C TYR A 417 22.97 12.94 10.25
N THR A 418 23.67 12.94 11.39
CA THR A 418 23.05 12.77 12.71
C THR A 418 22.09 13.93 13.04
N GLU A 419 22.48 15.17 12.74
CA GLU A 419 21.60 16.34 12.91
C GLU A 419 20.31 16.19 12.11
N LEU A 420 20.40 15.86 10.82
CA LEU A 420 19.23 15.75 9.93
C LEU A 420 18.32 14.56 10.28
N THR A 421 18.88 13.45 10.75
CA THR A 421 18.11 12.26 11.13
C THR A 421 17.54 12.31 12.55
N SER A 422 18.15 13.11 13.43
CA SER A 422 17.68 13.30 14.82
C SER A 422 16.36 14.07 14.91
N GLY A 423 16.03 14.90 13.91
CA GLY A 423 14.76 15.64 13.80
C GLY A 423 13.56 14.80 13.32
N SER A 424 13.74 13.50 13.10
CA SER A 424 12.68 12.55 12.75
C SER A 424 11.59 12.54 13.84
N ARG A 425 10.33 12.72 13.43
CA ARG A 425 9.15 12.78 14.32
C ARG A 425 9.19 11.67 15.38
N PRO A 426 8.81 11.95 16.64
CA PRO A 426 8.76 10.93 17.68
C PRO A 426 7.87 9.78 17.22
N SER A 427 8.47 8.61 16.98
CA SER A 427 7.75 7.39 16.65
C SER A 427 7.32 6.72 17.95
N VAL A 428 6.04 6.36 18.05
CA VAL A 428 5.53 5.56 19.17
C VAL A 428 5.90 4.10 18.91
N SER A 429 6.83 3.55 19.70
CA SER A 429 7.07 2.11 19.75
C SER A 429 6.42 1.51 20.99
N PHE A 430 5.90 0.30 20.87
CA PHE A 430 5.43 -0.45 22.03
C PHE A 430 6.63 -1.03 22.77
N ALA A 431 6.58 -1.08 24.10
CA ALA A 431 7.66 -1.64 24.93
C ALA A 431 7.92 -3.14 24.69
N GLN A 432 7.00 -3.85 24.00
CA GLN A 432 7.18 -5.24 23.58
C GLN A 432 7.94 -5.36 22.24
N ASP A 433 7.97 -4.28 21.45
CA ASP A 433 8.65 -4.17 20.16
C ASP A 433 9.96 -3.39 20.29
N SER A 434 10.37 -3.02 21.52
CA SER A 434 11.67 -2.39 21.73
C SER A 434 12.77 -3.44 21.53
N PRO A 435 13.85 -3.11 20.80
CA PRO A 435 14.98 -4.01 20.64
C PRO A 435 15.70 -4.27 21.98
N ASP A 436 15.45 -3.44 23.00
CA ASP A 436 15.92 -3.57 24.38
C ASP A 436 15.08 -4.51 25.25
N ALA A 437 13.96 -5.04 24.74
CA ALA A 437 13.21 -6.08 25.44
C ALA A 437 14.07 -7.34 25.56
N SER A 438 14.22 -7.88 26.77
CA SER A 438 15.02 -9.09 27.00
C SER A 438 14.46 -10.26 26.20
N LEU A 439 15.32 -10.92 25.43
CA LEU A 439 14.94 -12.09 24.63
C LEU A 439 14.38 -13.18 25.55
N SER A 440 13.10 -13.52 25.37
CA SER A 440 12.48 -14.61 26.13
C SER A 440 13.16 -15.95 25.82
N VAL A 441 13.19 -16.87 26.78
CA VAL A 441 13.77 -18.22 26.58
C VAL A 441 13.14 -18.93 25.40
N ARG A 442 11.83 -18.80 25.23
CA ARG A 442 11.12 -19.34 24.07
C ARG A 442 11.70 -18.80 22.75
N GLY A 443 11.95 -17.49 22.68
CA GLY A 443 12.55 -16.84 21.51
C GLY A 443 13.94 -17.41 21.22
N PHE A 444 14.78 -17.50 22.25
CA PHE A 444 16.12 -18.08 22.15
C PHE A 444 16.10 -19.54 21.65
N LEU A 445 15.28 -20.40 22.26
CA LEU A 445 15.17 -21.81 21.88
C LEU A 445 14.58 -22.03 20.48
N SER A 446 13.82 -21.07 19.96
CA SER A 446 13.27 -21.15 18.60
C SER A 446 14.27 -20.81 17.49
N GLN A 447 15.38 -20.15 17.84
CA GLN A 447 16.39 -19.66 16.89
C GLN A 447 17.73 -20.41 17.02
N MET A 448 17.81 -21.40 17.92
CA MET A 448 19.01 -22.20 18.19
C MET A 448 18.69 -23.69 18.12
N GLU A 449 19.49 -24.46 17.40
CA GLU A 449 19.37 -25.91 17.27
C GLU A 449 20.73 -26.57 17.58
N CYS A 450 20.73 -27.71 18.28
CA CYS A 450 21.96 -28.48 18.49
C CYS A 450 22.06 -29.62 17.47
N GLU A 451 23.08 -29.58 16.63
CA GLU A 451 23.47 -30.70 15.78
C GLU A 451 24.70 -31.39 16.40
N GLY A 452 24.45 -32.47 17.16
CA GLY A 452 25.52 -33.19 17.86
C GLY A 452 26.13 -32.37 19.01
N GLU A 453 27.42 -32.04 18.90
CA GLU A 453 28.14 -31.21 19.87
C GLU A 453 28.18 -29.71 19.49
N GLU A 454 27.73 -29.33 18.29
CA GLU A 454 27.73 -27.95 17.81
C GLU A 454 26.33 -27.33 17.88
N ILE A 455 26.28 -26.02 18.18
CA ILE A 455 25.05 -25.23 18.15
C ILE A 455 24.98 -24.46 16.83
N ARG A 456 23.85 -24.59 16.13
CA ARG A 456 23.54 -23.85 14.91
C ARG A 456 22.44 -22.84 15.16
N VAL A 457 22.54 -21.75 14.44
CA VAL A 457 21.59 -20.63 14.48
C VAL A 457 20.59 -20.87 13.34
N VAL A 458 19.31 -21.04 13.66
CA VAL A 458 18.26 -21.44 12.70
C VAL A 458 17.44 -20.23 12.27
N PRO A 459 17.30 -19.96 10.95
CA PRO A 459 16.55 -18.80 10.47
C PRO A 459 15.11 -18.86 10.93
N GLY A 460 14.69 -17.82 11.67
CA GLY A 460 13.29 -17.60 11.99
C GLY A 460 12.45 -17.32 10.74
N PRO A 461 11.10 -17.32 10.85
CA PRO A 461 10.20 -17.16 9.71
C PRO A 461 10.40 -15.86 8.91
N ASP A 462 11.01 -14.82 9.51
CA ASP A 462 11.30 -13.53 8.88
C ASP A 462 12.82 -13.25 8.72
N ALA A 463 13.71 -14.22 9.02
CA ALA A 463 15.16 -14.03 9.06
C ALA A 463 15.66 -12.84 9.93
N ASP A 464 14.84 -12.38 10.88
CA ASP A 464 15.20 -11.30 11.80
C ASP A 464 16.01 -11.83 12.98
N TRP A 465 17.30 -11.51 12.97
CA TRP A 465 18.29 -11.91 13.94
C TRP A 465 18.54 -10.87 15.03
N THR A 466 17.88 -9.71 14.95
CA THR A 466 18.21 -8.54 15.75
C THR A 466 18.05 -8.77 17.24
N GLN A 467 17.00 -9.49 17.68
CA GLN A 467 16.77 -9.78 19.10
C GLN A 467 17.80 -10.76 19.67
N LEU A 468 18.14 -11.83 18.93
CA LEU A 468 19.17 -12.79 19.33
C LEU A 468 20.55 -12.13 19.37
N GLY A 469 20.94 -11.44 18.30
CA GLY A 469 22.20 -10.71 18.28
C GLY A 469 22.27 -9.65 19.37
N SER A 470 21.17 -8.96 19.67
CA SER A 470 21.12 -7.95 20.73
C SER A 470 21.35 -8.59 22.09
N PHE A 471 20.71 -9.74 22.34
CA PHE A 471 20.94 -10.53 23.55
C PHE A 471 22.39 -11.02 23.69
N LEU A 472 23.09 -11.32 22.59
CA LEU A 472 24.48 -11.80 22.64
C LEU A 472 25.52 -10.68 22.72
N PHE A 473 25.36 -9.62 21.92
CA PHE A 473 26.46 -8.67 21.65
C PHE A 473 26.17 -7.23 22.05
N TRP A 474 24.92 -6.82 22.27
CA TRP A 474 24.60 -5.41 22.52
C TRP A 474 25.26 -4.89 23.81
N GLY A 475 25.23 -5.69 24.88
CA GLY A 475 25.95 -5.37 26.13
C GLY A 475 27.45 -5.20 25.92
N CYS A 476 28.06 -6.00 25.03
CA CYS A 476 29.49 -5.87 24.71
C CYS A 476 29.78 -4.59 23.93
N LEU A 477 28.89 -4.21 22.99
CA LEU A 477 29.01 -2.99 22.20
C LEU A 477 28.82 -1.73 23.05
N THR A 478 27.93 -1.74 24.03
CA THR A 478 27.72 -0.61 24.95
C THR A 478 28.76 -0.54 26.07
N GLY A 479 29.51 -1.60 26.30
CA GLY A 479 30.49 -1.72 27.40
C GLY A 479 29.86 -2.16 28.73
N GLU A 480 28.62 -2.67 28.69
CA GLU A 480 27.86 -3.17 29.84
C GLU A 480 28.16 -4.65 30.15
N SER A 481 28.84 -5.39 29.26
CA SER A 481 29.25 -6.78 29.49
C SER A 481 30.70 -7.06 29.08
N PRO A 482 31.38 -8.05 29.72
CA PRO A 482 32.77 -8.37 29.45
C PRO A 482 32.94 -9.09 28.11
N LEU A 483 33.37 -8.35 27.09
CA LEU A 483 33.54 -8.79 25.70
C LEU A 483 34.30 -10.12 25.54
N GLN A 484 35.47 -10.26 26.16
CA GLN A 484 36.31 -11.47 26.02
C GLN A 484 35.61 -12.71 26.60
N LYS A 485 35.04 -12.61 27.81
CA LYS A 485 34.35 -13.74 28.45
C LYS A 485 33.13 -14.20 27.65
N VAL A 486 32.40 -13.26 27.02
CA VAL A 486 31.26 -13.59 26.15
C VAL A 486 31.75 -14.33 24.89
N CYS A 487 32.80 -13.84 24.22
CA CYS A 487 33.38 -14.52 23.06
C CYS A 487 33.92 -15.92 23.40
N ASP A 488 34.62 -16.08 24.53
CA ASP A 488 35.15 -17.37 24.98
C ASP A 488 34.01 -18.37 25.23
N THR A 489 32.94 -17.93 25.93
CA THR A 489 31.75 -18.75 26.19
C THR A 489 31.09 -19.21 24.88
N LEU A 490 30.96 -18.31 23.89
CA LEU A 490 30.40 -18.63 22.59
C LEU A 490 31.29 -19.59 21.79
N GLN A 491 32.62 -19.45 21.89
CA GLN A 491 33.58 -20.35 21.25
C GLN A 491 33.49 -21.78 21.80
N GLU A 492 33.36 -21.93 23.12
CA GLU A 492 33.23 -23.23 23.79
C GLU A 492 31.95 -23.98 23.37
N THR A 493 30.91 -23.26 22.96
CA THR A 493 29.65 -23.86 22.49
C THR A 493 29.67 -24.35 21.04
N GLY A 494 30.76 -24.14 20.31
CA GLY A 494 30.91 -24.63 18.94
C GLY A 494 30.06 -23.93 17.89
N ILE A 495 29.53 -22.72 18.19
CA ILE A 495 28.81 -21.92 17.19
C ILE A 495 29.81 -21.45 16.12
N SER A 496 29.46 -21.59 14.84
CA SER A 496 30.35 -21.15 13.77
C SER A 496 30.63 -19.64 13.84
N PRO A 497 31.89 -19.20 13.67
CA PRO A 497 32.22 -17.78 13.69
C PRO A 497 31.45 -16.96 12.65
N GLN A 498 31.11 -17.56 11.50
CA GLN A 498 30.33 -16.92 10.43
C GLN A 498 28.90 -16.58 10.87
N HIS A 499 28.25 -17.45 11.64
CA HIS A 499 26.93 -17.16 12.20
C HIS A 499 27.02 -16.06 13.27
N LEU A 500 28.03 -16.12 14.16
CA LEU A 500 28.25 -15.06 15.17
C LEU A 500 28.50 -13.69 14.52
N LEU A 501 29.29 -13.65 13.45
CA LEU A 501 29.54 -12.44 12.67
C LEU A 501 28.24 -11.89 12.06
N SER A 502 27.38 -12.75 11.50
CA SER A 502 26.09 -12.32 10.94
C SER A 502 25.16 -11.73 12.00
N LEU A 503 25.12 -12.32 13.21
CA LEU A 503 24.35 -11.80 14.34
C LEU A 503 24.89 -10.44 14.79
N LEU A 504 26.21 -10.30 14.94
CA LEU A 504 26.85 -9.04 15.33
C LEU A 504 26.55 -7.91 14.34
N LEU A 505 26.75 -8.17 13.04
CA LEU A 505 26.51 -7.18 11.99
C LEU A 505 25.03 -6.82 11.88
N SER A 506 24.12 -7.79 12.03
CA SER A 506 22.67 -7.52 12.01
C SER A 506 22.28 -6.48 13.06
N VAL A 507 22.75 -6.63 14.30
CA VAL A 507 22.44 -5.71 15.40
C VAL A 507 23.04 -4.34 15.17
N TRP A 508 24.31 -4.30 14.77
CA TRP A 508 25.03 -3.06 14.52
C TRP A 508 24.35 -2.22 13.44
N LEU A 509 23.95 -2.84 12.33
CA LEU A 509 23.33 -2.17 11.20
C LEU A 509 21.89 -1.72 11.50
N HIS A 510 21.13 -2.47 12.32
CA HIS A 510 19.75 -2.10 12.68
C HIS A 510 19.67 -0.97 13.73
N ARG A 511 20.67 -0.82 14.61
CA ARG A 511 20.68 0.18 15.71
C ARG A 511 21.48 1.45 15.38
N GLU A 512 21.45 1.94 14.14
CA GLU A 512 22.25 3.09 13.66
C GLU A 512 22.14 4.33 14.57
N LYS A 513 20.92 4.72 14.96
CA LYS A 513 20.69 5.90 15.81
C LYS A 513 21.36 5.80 17.18
N GLU A 514 21.49 4.60 17.73
CA GLU A 514 22.10 4.37 19.04
C GLU A 514 23.62 4.29 18.93
N VAL A 515 24.12 3.66 17.86
CA VAL A 515 25.54 3.63 17.51
C VAL A 515 26.11 5.04 17.36
N LEU A 516 25.40 5.92 16.65
CA LEU A 516 25.81 7.32 16.44
C LEU A 516 25.87 8.14 17.74
N LYS A 517 25.08 7.78 18.76
CA LYS A 517 25.11 8.44 20.08
C LYS A 517 26.26 7.98 20.97
N LYS A 518 26.78 6.77 20.78
CA LYS A 518 27.79 6.13 21.63
C LYS A 518 29.09 5.90 20.84
N PRO A 519 29.99 6.90 20.71
CA PRO A 519 31.22 6.76 19.92
C PRO A 519 32.18 5.68 20.45
N LYS A 520 32.10 5.34 21.75
CA LYS A 520 32.86 4.23 22.34
C LYS A 520 32.48 2.86 21.76
N ALA A 521 31.25 2.70 21.25
CA ALA A 521 30.79 1.44 20.66
C ALA A 521 31.58 1.03 19.41
N VAL A 522 32.12 2.01 18.65
CA VAL A 522 32.99 1.74 17.49
C VAL A 522 34.28 1.02 17.92
N ARG A 523 34.85 1.39 19.08
CA ARG A 523 36.04 0.71 19.63
C ARG A 523 35.71 -0.71 20.08
N HIS A 524 34.57 -0.90 20.75
CA HIS A 524 34.12 -2.23 21.17
C HIS A 524 33.81 -3.14 19.96
N LEU A 525 33.25 -2.58 18.88
CA LEU A 525 33.05 -3.30 17.63
C LEU A 525 34.38 -3.77 17.02
N HIS A 526 35.42 -2.93 17.03
CA HIS A 526 36.75 -3.31 16.57
C HIS A 526 37.27 -4.51 17.37
N THR A 527 37.22 -4.43 18.71
CA THR A 527 37.66 -5.53 19.57
C THR A 527 36.84 -6.81 19.35
N LEU A 528 35.52 -6.72 19.17
CA LEU A 528 34.66 -7.86 18.86
C LEU A 528 35.01 -8.50 17.52
N LEU A 529 35.16 -7.69 16.45
CA LEU A 529 35.51 -8.19 15.12
C LEU A 529 36.89 -8.85 15.11
N THR A 530 37.87 -8.26 15.80
CA THR A 530 39.20 -8.87 15.95
C THR A 530 39.11 -10.20 16.70
N ALA A 531 38.38 -10.25 17.83
CA ALA A 531 38.19 -11.48 18.62
C ALA A 531 37.51 -12.58 17.78
N LEU A 532 36.40 -12.26 17.11
CA LEU A 532 35.69 -13.21 16.24
C LEU A 532 36.57 -13.69 15.07
N SER A 533 37.38 -12.80 14.47
CA SER A 533 38.29 -13.18 13.38
C SER A 533 39.42 -14.13 13.82
N SER A 534 39.75 -14.13 15.11
CA SER A 534 40.77 -15.01 15.69
C SER A 534 40.22 -16.39 16.11
N MET A 535 38.89 -16.58 16.07
CA MET A 535 38.27 -17.87 16.39
C MET A 535 38.61 -18.93 15.35
N LYS A 536 38.73 -20.18 15.78
CA LYS A 536 39.01 -21.31 14.90
C LYS A 536 37.88 -21.46 13.86
N GLY A 537 38.22 -21.35 12.57
CA GLY A 537 37.26 -21.43 11.45
C GLY A 537 36.74 -20.09 10.93
N ALA A 538 37.23 -18.95 11.44
CA ALA A 538 36.90 -17.62 10.93
C ALA A 538 37.76 -17.24 9.70
N VAL A 539 39.04 -16.94 9.91
CA VAL A 539 40.02 -16.71 8.82
C VAL A 539 40.89 -17.97 8.67
N GLU A 540 40.82 -18.63 7.52
CA GLU A 540 41.63 -19.82 7.27
C GLU A 540 43.13 -19.49 7.29
N SER A 541 43.92 -20.25 8.05
CA SER A 541 45.38 -20.07 8.13
C SER A 541 46.09 -20.36 6.80
N SER A 542 45.45 -21.10 5.90
CA SER A 542 45.87 -21.37 4.53
C SER A 542 45.52 -20.27 3.52
N TRP A 543 44.90 -19.17 3.95
CA TRP A 543 44.48 -18.10 3.04
C TRP A 543 45.66 -17.47 2.30
N ASP A 544 45.46 -17.27 0.99
CA ASP A 544 46.39 -16.62 0.07
C ASP A 544 46.08 -15.12 -0.02
N MET A 545 47.10 -14.28 0.11
CA MET A 545 46.98 -12.83 0.06
C MET A 545 46.58 -12.31 -1.33
N GLN A 546 46.67 -13.14 -2.37
CA GLN A 546 46.19 -12.82 -3.72
C GLN A 546 44.69 -13.08 -3.92
N CYS A 547 44.04 -13.76 -2.97
CA CYS A 547 42.62 -14.13 -3.04
C CYS A 547 41.77 -13.28 -2.08
N VAL A 548 40.49 -13.14 -2.39
CA VAL A 548 39.52 -12.48 -1.52
C VAL A 548 39.14 -13.41 -0.37
N SER A 549 39.19 -12.93 0.87
CA SER A 549 38.81 -13.73 2.04
C SER A 549 37.29 -13.87 2.15
N PRO A 550 36.74 -15.10 2.26
CA PRO A 550 35.30 -15.31 2.46
C PRO A 550 34.77 -14.62 3.73
N TRP A 551 35.58 -14.56 4.79
CA TRP A 551 35.25 -13.90 6.06
C TRP A 551 35.01 -12.39 5.87
N TRP A 552 35.97 -11.70 5.26
CA TRP A 552 35.87 -10.26 5.03
C TRP A 552 34.85 -9.93 3.94
N GLN A 553 34.65 -10.81 2.96
CA GLN A 553 33.59 -10.70 1.98
C GLN A 553 32.20 -10.74 2.62
N GLN A 554 32.00 -11.57 3.65
CA GLN A 554 30.75 -11.59 4.43
C GLN A 554 30.49 -10.22 5.06
N VAL A 555 31.50 -9.60 5.69
CA VAL A 555 31.37 -8.25 6.26
C VAL A 555 31.05 -7.21 5.19
N ARG A 556 31.81 -7.18 4.08
CA ARG A 556 31.56 -6.24 2.97
C ARG A 556 30.15 -6.38 2.42
N SER A 557 29.69 -7.61 2.17
CA SER A 557 28.36 -7.86 1.63
C SER A 557 27.24 -7.36 2.55
N ALA A 558 27.37 -7.52 3.87
CA ALA A 558 26.43 -6.98 4.85
C ALA A 558 26.42 -5.45 4.84
N CYS A 559 27.60 -4.80 4.82
CA CYS A 559 27.70 -3.34 4.76
C CYS A 559 27.12 -2.76 3.46
N VAL A 560 27.45 -3.35 2.30
CA VAL A 560 27.01 -2.91 0.97
C VAL A 560 25.49 -3.06 0.78
N GLN A 561 24.87 -4.05 1.41
CA GLN A 561 23.41 -4.28 1.38
C GLN A 561 22.62 -3.40 2.35
N SER A 562 23.27 -2.90 3.40
CA SER A 562 22.61 -2.12 4.46
C SER A 562 22.07 -0.78 3.97
N GLN A 563 20.86 -0.43 4.42
CA GLN A 563 20.26 0.88 4.23
C GLN A 563 20.70 1.90 5.30
N SER A 564 21.31 1.43 6.39
CA SER A 564 21.89 2.24 7.45
C SER A 564 23.31 2.67 7.06
N ALA A 565 23.40 3.73 6.26
CA ALA A 565 24.64 4.18 5.62
C ALA A 565 25.76 4.52 6.63
N ALA A 566 25.43 5.15 7.76
CA ALA A 566 26.41 5.56 8.75
C ALA A 566 26.91 4.36 9.56
N ALA A 567 26.01 3.46 9.99
CA ALA A 567 26.40 2.24 10.68
C ALA A 567 27.26 1.34 9.78
N ALA A 568 26.88 1.19 8.50
CA ALA A 568 27.63 0.41 7.52
C ALA A 568 29.04 0.96 7.28
N LEU A 569 29.18 2.29 7.14
CA LEU A 569 30.47 2.94 6.99
C LEU A 569 31.37 2.74 8.21
N LEU A 570 30.84 2.92 9.42
CA LEU A 570 31.60 2.70 10.65
C LEU A 570 32.05 1.23 10.79
N ALA A 571 31.19 0.27 10.45
CA ALA A 571 31.56 -1.15 10.42
C ALA A 571 32.63 -1.43 9.37
N ALA A 572 32.55 -0.84 8.18
CA ALA A 572 33.52 -1.02 7.12
C ALA A 572 34.88 -0.41 7.44
N ILE A 573 34.95 0.78 8.06
CA ILE A 573 36.21 1.39 8.52
C ILE A 573 36.91 0.49 9.54
N VAL A 574 36.14 0.01 10.53
CA VAL A 574 36.66 -0.88 11.58
C VAL A 574 37.11 -2.22 10.99
N ALA A 575 36.31 -2.83 10.11
CA ALA A 575 36.64 -4.10 9.47
C ALA A 575 37.84 -3.98 8.52
N HIS A 576 37.95 -2.88 7.76
CA HIS A 576 39.11 -2.58 6.93
C HIS A 576 40.39 -2.51 7.77
N ARG A 577 40.34 -1.87 8.95
CA ARG A 577 41.51 -1.82 9.85
C ARG A 577 41.84 -3.17 10.47
N ALA A 578 40.85 -3.93 10.92
CA ALA A 578 41.07 -5.29 11.40
C ALA A 578 41.64 -6.20 10.30
N ALA A 579 41.15 -6.08 9.06
CA ALA A 579 41.67 -6.79 7.90
C ALA A 579 43.12 -6.39 7.60
N LYS A 580 43.44 -5.09 7.61
CA LYS A 580 44.81 -4.58 7.39
C LYS A 580 45.79 -5.15 8.41
N VAL A 581 45.45 -5.14 9.71
CA VAL A 581 46.29 -5.71 10.77
C VAL A 581 46.50 -7.22 10.59
N ASN A 582 45.45 -7.97 10.24
CA ASN A 582 45.56 -9.41 10.00
C ASN A 582 46.43 -9.71 8.76
N ILE A 583 46.30 -8.92 7.69
CA ILE A 583 47.09 -9.07 6.45
C ILE A 583 48.55 -8.71 6.70
N THR A 584 48.85 -7.63 7.43
CA THR A 584 50.24 -7.26 7.77
C THR A 584 50.90 -8.31 8.65
N SER A 585 50.19 -8.84 9.65
CA SER A 585 50.71 -9.93 10.49
C SER A 585 50.99 -11.20 9.68
N LEU A 586 50.11 -11.57 8.74
CA LEU A 586 50.33 -12.69 7.84
C LEU A 586 51.49 -12.45 6.87
N ALA A 587 51.66 -11.20 6.41
CA ALA A 587 52.77 -10.82 5.55
C ALA A 587 54.11 -10.92 6.28
N GLU A 588 54.20 -10.42 7.51
CA GLU A 588 55.40 -10.49 8.36
C GLU A 588 55.82 -11.92 8.68
N THR A 589 54.85 -12.84 8.81
CA THR A 589 55.14 -14.27 9.04
C THR A 589 55.59 -15.01 7.77
N LYS A 590 55.17 -14.55 6.58
CA LYS A 590 55.49 -15.19 5.29
C LYS A 590 56.67 -14.54 4.54
N PHE A 591 56.96 -13.26 4.77
CA PHE A 591 57.94 -12.45 4.02
C PHE A 591 58.80 -11.58 4.96
N GLN A 592 60.06 -11.31 4.57
CA GLN A 592 61.01 -10.51 5.37
C GLN A 592 60.65 -9.00 5.36
N SER A 593 59.90 -8.59 6.39
CA SER A 593 59.75 -7.31 7.12
C SER A 593 60.05 -5.91 6.54
N GLU A 594 60.37 -5.69 5.25
CA GLU A 594 60.67 -4.32 4.75
C GLU A 594 59.69 -3.74 3.70
N TRP A 595 58.67 -4.49 3.27
CA TRP A 595 57.74 -4.08 2.21
C TRP A 595 56.30 -3.94 2.70
N GLU A 596 55.58 -2.90 2.23
CA GLU A 596 54.14 -2.77 2.48
C GLU A 596 53.37 -3.87 1.74
N ALA A 597 52.52 -4.61 2.47
CA ALA A 597 51.74 -5.70 1.91
C ALA A 597 50.55 -5.18 1.10
N VAL A 598 50.69 -5.10 -0.22
CA VAL A 598 49.57 -4.84 -1.14
C VAL A 598 48.82 -6.15 -1.39
N SER A 599 47.49 -6.15 -1.20
CA SER A 599 46.64 -7.30 -1.45
C SER A 599 45.34 -6.88 -2.15
N LEU A 600 44.80 -7.77 -2.99
CA LEU A 600 43.50 -7.57 -3.63
C LEU A 600 42.39 -7.29 -2.60
N GLU A 601 42.50 -7.92 -1.43
CA GLU A 601 41.59 -7.74 -0.30
C GLU A 601 41.58 -6.29 0.22
N LEU A 602 42.75 -5.65 0.35
CA LEU A 602 42.86 -4.25 0.79
C LEU A 602 42.31 -3.28 -0.26
N GLU A 603 42.54 -3.53 -1.54
CA GLU A 603 41.96 -2.73 -2.62
C GLU A 603 40.42 -2.80 -2.62
N GLN A 604 39.85 -4.00 -2.43
CA GLN A 604 38.40 -4.15 -2.31
C GLN A 604 37.82 -3.45 -1.08
N TRP A 605 38.57 -3.38 0.03
CA TRP A 605 38.18 -2.58 1.18
C TRP A 605 38.26 -1.07 0.92
N ALA A 606 39.29 -0.61 0.22
CA ALA A 606 39.41 0.80 -0.17
C ALA A 606 38.22 1.24 -1.04
N VAL A 607 37.85 0.43 -2.04
CA VAL A 607 36.65 0.65 -2.87
C VAL A 607 35.38 0.66 -2.02
N CYS A 608 35.16 -0.36 -1.18
CA CYS A 608 33.97 -0.48 -0.34
C CYS A 608 33.79 0.70 0.62
N VAL A 609 34.87 1.11 1.32
CA VAL A 609 34.83 2.26 2.23
C VAL A 609 34.52 3.54 1.45
N ARG A 610 35.13 3.75 0.28
CA ARG A 610 34.88 4.93 -0.55
C ARG A 610 33.43 4.98 -1.04
N GLN A 611 32.87 3.84 -1.50
CA GLN A 611 31.45 3.74 -1.89
C GLN A 611 30.51 4.06 -0.72
N LEU A 612 30.79 3.55 0.48
CA LEU A 612 29.98 3.83 1.67
C LEU A 612 30.07 5.28 2.12
N GLU A 613 31.23 5.93 1.99
CA GLU A 613 31.37 7.37 2.23
C GLU A 613 30.52 8.20 1.25
N ASP A 614 30.53 7.83 -0.03
CA ASP A 614 29.76 8.52 -1.07
C ASP A 614 28.25 8.28 -0.89
N VAL A 615 27.83 7.06 -0.52
CA VAL A 615 26.44 6.75 -0.13
C VAL A 615 26.02 7.54 1.09
N LEU A 616 26.87 7.68 2.11
CA LEU A 616 26.54 8.48 3.29
C LEU A 616 26.36 9.96 2.92
N ALA A 617 27.21 10.51 2.06
CA ALA A 617 27.07 11.89 1.58
C ALA A 617 25.77 12.08 0.79
N LEU A 618 25.44 11.17 -0.12
CA LEU A 618 24.18 11.16 -0.87
C LEU A 618 22.98 11.03 0.08
N GLN A 619 23.00 10.07 1.01
CA GLN A 619 21.94 9.86 1.99
C GLN A 619 21.73 11.10 2.86
N THR A 620 22.80 11.81 3.23
CA THR A 620 22.73 13.08 3.98
C THR A 620 21.95 14.14 3.20
N LEU A 621 22.18 14.28 1.88
CA LEU A 621 21.39 15.16 1.02
C LEU A 621 19.92 14.71 0.97
N LEU A 622 19.67 13.41 0.79
CA LEU A 622 18.32 12.85 0.67
C LEU A 622 17.46 13.01 1.95
N CYS A 623 18.10 13.16 3.10
CA CYS A 623 17.48 13.41 4.41
C CYS A 623 17.10 14.89 4.65
N VAL A 624 17.50 15.83 3.79
CA VAL A 624 17.08 17.24 3.92
C VAL A 624 15.56 17.33 3.78
N ALA A 625 14.90 17.95 4.76
CA ALA A 625 13.45 18.12 4.77
C ALA A 625 12.98 19.00 3.60
N PRO A 626 11.75 18.79 3.06
CA PRO A 626 11.20 19.64 2.01
C PRO A 626 11.06 21.10 2.46
N LEU A 627 11.47 22.06 1.62
CA LEU A 627 11.33 23.50 1.88
C LEU A 627 9.86 23.95 2.03
N LYS A 628 8.96 23.35 1.24
CA LYS A 628 7.51 23.57 1.32
C LYS A 628 6.88 22.29 1.87
N GLY A 629 5.99 22.42 2.86
CA GLY A 629 5.39 21.32 3.64
C GLY A 629 4.49 20.35 2.86
N THR A 630 4.93 19.87 1.70
CA THR A 630 4.25 18.88 0.87
C THR A 630 4.17 17.55 1.63
N PRO A 631 3.00 16.90 1.69
CA PRO A 631 2.82 15.72 2.52
C PRO A 631 3.46 14.48 1.89
N GLY A 632 4.33 13.80 2.66
CA GLY A 632 4.30 12.34 2.76
C GLY A 632 4.98 11.52 1.68
N GLY A 633 6.28 11.70 1.47
CA GLY A 633 7.16 10.63 0.97
C GLY A 633 8.05 10.12 2.10
N ALA A 634 8.19 8.79 2.28
CA ALA A 634 9.25 8.25 3.13
C ALA A 634 10.61 8.75 2.63
N THR A 635 11.55 9.06 3.54
CA THR A 635 12.92 9.37 3.15
C THR A 635 13.48 8.20 2.36
N PRO A 636 13.91 8.38 1.10
CA PRO A 636 14.51 7.30 0.34
C PRO A 636 15.80 6.89 1.04
N HIS A 637 15.96 5.59 1.25
CA HIS A 637 17.17 5.00 1.79
C HIS A 637 17.97 4.37 0.65
N CYS A 638 19.25 4.71 0.57
CA CYS A 638 20.17 4.19 -0.42
C CYS A 638 21.15 3.21 0.24
N SER A 639 21.51 2.16 -0.50
CA SER A 639 22.63 1.27 -0.16
C SER A 639 23.57 1.21 -1.36
N VAL A 640 24.82 0.80 -1.14
CA VAL A 640 25.79 0.63 -2.23
C VAL A 640 25.26 -0.38 -3.26
N LYS A 641 24.67 -1.48 -2.79
CA LYS A 641 24.05 -2.48 -3.66
C LYS A 641 22.94 -1.89 -4.54
N ALA A 642 22.04 -1.11 -3.93
CA ALA A 642 20.92 -0.52 -4.67
C ALA A 642 21.38 0.48 -5.73
N LEU A 643 22.47 1.22 -5.49
CA LEU A 643 23.04 2.13 -6.47
C LEU A 643 23.77 1.38 -7.60
N LEU A 644 24.50 0.30 -7.29
CA LEU A 644 25.14 -0.54 -8.30
C LEU A 644 24.11 -1.24 -9.21
N GLU A 645 23.04 -1.78 -8.63
CA GLU A 645 21.91 -2.40 -9.37
C GLU A 645 21.06 -1.37 -10.13
N GLY A 646 21.17 -0.09 -9.76
CA GLY A 646 20.51 1.03 -10.43
C GLY A 646 21.17 1.44 -11.75
N GLY A 647 22.31 0.84 -12.11
CA GLY A 647 23.07 1.18 -13.32
C GLY A 647 23.64 2.60 -13.28
N ARG A 648 24.06 3.10 -14.45
CA ARG A 648 24.74 4.41 -14.57
C ARG A 648 23.85 5.61 -14.19
N GLY A 649 22.54 5.45 -14.27
CA GLY A 649 21.56 6.51 -13.97
C GLY A 649 21.09 6.55 -12.51
N GLY A 650 21.41 5.54 -11.69
CA GLY A 650 20.80 5.36 -10.35
C GLY A 650 21.07 6.52 -9.38
N ILE A 651 22.26 7.14 -9.46
CA ILE A 651 22.64 8.29 -8.64
C ILE A 651 21.89 9.54 -9.10
N ALA A 652 21.89 9.84 -10.40
CA ALA A 652 21.17 10.98 -10.99
C ALA A 652 19.66 10.89 -10.73
N ASP A 653 19.06 9.70 -10.84
CA ASP A 653 17.66 9.45 -10.49
C ASP A 653 17.35 9.76 -9.02
N SER A 654 18.23 9.37 -8.11
CA SER A 654 18.06 9.61 -6.69
C SER A 654 18.10 11.11 -6.37
N VAL A 655 19.00 11.85 -7.01
CA VAL A 655 19.11 13.31 -6.85
C VAL A 655 17.95 14.04 -7.55
N ALA A 656 17.53 13.63 -8.74
CA ALA A 656 16.38 14.22 -9.45
C ALA A 656 15.07 14.10 -8.63
N LYS A 657 14.83 12.93 -8.02
CA LYS A 657 13.71 12.74 -7.09
C LYS A 657 13.82 13.63 -5.84
N TRP A 658 15.03 13.92 -5.38
CA TRP A 658 15.23 14.89 -4.31
C TRP A 658 14.96 16.33 -4.76
N VAL A 659 15.43 16.74 -5.94
CA VAL A 659 15.16 18.06 -6.53
C VAL A 659 13.65 18.29 -6.65
N PHE A 660 12.91 17.30 -7.17
CA PHE A 660 11.44 17.35 -7.23
C PHE A 660 10.79 17.46 -5.85
N ARG A 661 11.23 16.66 -4.87
CA ARG A 661 10.71 16.72 -3.48
C ARG A 661 10.96 18.07 -2.79
N GLN A 662 12.01 18.78 -3.19
CA GLN A 662 12.35 20.11 -2.67
C GLN A 662 11.58 21.25 -3.37
N ASP A 663 10.82 20.96 -4.44
CA ASP A 663 10.14 21.96 -5.29
C ASP A 663 11.12 23.05 -5.79
N LEU A 664 12.34 22.61 -6.18
CA LEU A 664 13.39 23.50 -6.68
C LEU A 664 13.14 23.85 -8.13
N ALA A 665 13.04 25.15 -8.41
CA ALA A 665 12.95 25.67 -9.78
C ALA A 665 14.26 25.40 -10.57
N PRO A 666 14.18 25.16 -11.89
CA PRO A 666 15.35 24.89 -12.74
C PRO A 666 16.47 25.92 -12.63
N GLU A 667 16.14 27.22 -12.66
CA GLU A 667 17.12 28.30 -12.51
C GLU A 667 17.79 28.30 -11.13
N ARG A 668 17.05 27.99 -10.05
CA ARG A 668 17.65 27.86 -8.71
C ARG A 668 18.62 26.69 -8.62
N LEU A 669 18.30 25.56 -9.26
CA LEU A 669 19.22 24.42 -9.34
C LEU A 669 20.48 24.78 -10.13
N LYS A 670 20.32 25.49 -11.25
CA LYS A 670 21.44 26.01 -12.04
C LYS A 670 22.35 26.91 -11.23
N ASP A 671 21.79 27.85 -10.46
CA ASP A 671 22.55 28.72 -9.55
C ASP A 671 23.32 27.91 -8.49
N MET A 672 22.70 26.87 -7.92
CA MET A 672 23.37 25.98 -6.95
C MET A 672 24.55 25.23 -7.59
N LEU A 673 24.37 24.74 -8.82
CA LEU A 673 25.42 24.03 -9.56
C LEU A 673 26.56 24.96 -10.02
N GLN A 674 26.28 26.23 -10.32
CA GLN A 674 27.30 27.21 -10.71
C GLN A 674 28.26 27.55 -9.55
N ARG A 675 27.77 27.56 -8.29
CA ARG A 675 28.63 27.72 -7.09
C ARG A 675 29.74 26.67 -6.99
N ARG A 676 29.56 25.49 -7.59
CA ARG A 676 30.61 24.45 -7.73
C ARG A 676 31.89 25.01 -8.37
N GLY A 677 31.74 25.86 -9.39
CA GLY A 677 32.84 26.44 -10.16
C GLY A 677 33.60 27.55 -9.42
N GLU A 678 32.93 28.27 -8.50
CA GLU A 678 33.53 29.36 -7.71
C GLU A 678 34.42 28.82 -6.59
N THR A 679 34.03 27.71 -5.95
CA THR A 679 34.88 27.03 -4.94
C THR A 679 36.21 26.51 -5.50
N GLN A 680 36.32 26.28 -6.80
CA GLN A 680 37.58 25.89 -7.45
C GLN A 680 38.44 27.09 -7.91
N ARG A 681 37.87 28.31 -7.97
CA ARG A 681 38.55 29.49 -8.55
C ARG A 681 38.96 30.56 -7.53
N THR A 682 38.56 30.47 -6.27
CA THR A 682 38.66 31.61 -5.34
C THR A 682 39.50 31.30 -4.09
N GLU A 683 40.82 31.51 -4.18
CA GLU A 683 41.72 31.71 -3.02
C GLU A 683 41.83 33.21 -2.62
N GLN A 684 40.81 34.05 -2.87
CA GLN A 684 40.81 35.43 -2.39
C GLN A 684 39.49 35.81 -1.68
N PRO A 685 39.57 36.41 -0.47
CA PRO A 685 38.39 36.75 0.31
C PRO A 685 37.75 38.03 -0.23
N SER A 686 36.57 37.92 -0.84
CA SER A 686 35.72 39.07 -1.13
C SER A 686 34.72 39.28 0.03
N GLN A 687 34.53 40.55 0.40
CA GLN A 687 33.82 41.00 1.59
C GLN A 687 32.34 40.60 1.63
N PRO A 688 31.76 40.32 2.82
CA PRO A 688 30.36 39.94 2.95
C PRO A 688 29.45 41.16 2.82
N VAL A 689 28.59 41.17 1.79
CA VAL A 689 27.46 42.11 1.71
C VAL A 689 26.37 41.62 2.68
N LEU A 690 26.08 42.43 3.70
CA LEU A 690 25.03 42.21 4.69
C LEU A 690 23.65 42.36 4.03
N ARG A 691 23.06 41.27 3.55
CA ARG A 691 21.61 41.13 3.38
C ARG A 691 21.07 40.31 4.56
N GLU A 692 20.04 40.83 5.23
CA GLU A 692 19.29 40.13 6.26
C GLU A 692 18.79 38.79 5.69
N LYS A 693 19.39 37.68 6.14
CA LYS A 693 19.06 36.33 5.65
C LYS A 693 17.72 35.90 6.26
N SER A 694 16.73 35.67 5.42
CA SER A 694 15.51 34.99 5.84
C SER A 694 15.84 33.53 6.22
N GLN A 695 15.00 32.89 7.04
CA GLN A 695 15.17 31.48 7.41
C GLN A 695 15.19 30.57 6.16
N GLU A 696 14.40 30.91 5.14
CA GLU A 696 14.36 30.21 3.85
C GLU A 696 15.71 30.30 3.09
N ASP A 697 16.41 31.44 3.16
CA ASP A 697 17.74 31.60 2.56
C ASP A 697 18.81 30.75 3.27
N ALA A 698 18.69 30.57 4.58
CA ALA A 698 19.62 29.74 5.35
C ALA A 698 19.46 28.25 5.00
N ASP A 699 18.22 27.77 4.94
CA ASP A 699 17.91 26.38 4.58
C ASP A 699 18.27 26.07 3.12
N PHE A 700 18.04 27.04 2.21
CA PHE A 700 18.49 26.96 0.82
C PHE A 700 20.02 26.85 0.71
N ASN A 701 20.77 27.69 1.43
CA ASN A 701 22.24 27.64 1.41
C ASN A 701 22.78 26.31 1.95
N LYS A 702 22.16 25.76 3.01
CA LYS A 702 22.53 24.44 3.55
C LYS A 702 22.29 23.32 2.54
N ALA A 703 21.15 23.33 1.84
CA ALA A 703 20.86 22.36 0.79
C ALA A 703 21.83 22.49 -0.40
N ALA A 704 22.21 23.71 -0.77
CA ALA A 704 23.17 23.98 -1.84
C ALA A 704 24.57 23.44 -1.52
N GLU A 705 25.06 23.69 -0.30
CA GLU A 705 26.36 23.15 0.14
C GLU A 705 26.40 21.62 0.10
N LEU A 706 25.32 20.95 0.54
CA LEU A 706 25.21 19.49 0.50
C LEU A 706 25.15 18.97 -0.94
N LEU A 707 24.38 19.61 -1.81
CA LEU A 707 24.29 19.22 -3.22
C LEU A 707 25.65 19.34 -3.92
N VAL A 708 26.35 20.47 -3.74
CA VAL A 708 27.69 20.69 -4.31
C VAL A 708 28.68 19.64 -3.79
N SER A 709 28.63 19.29 -2.50
CA SER A 709 29.48 18.23 -1.93
C SER A 709 29.22 16.86 -2.56
N VAL A 710 27.96 16.52 -2.86
CA VAL A 710 27.61 15.27 -3.55
C VAL A 710 28.06 15.32 -5.01
N CYS A 711 27.85 16.43 -5.73
CA CYS A 711 28.33 16.60 -7.12
C CYS A 711 29.87 16.60 -7.25
N GLN A 712 30.60 16.93 -6.18
CA GLN A 712 32.07 16.79 -6.15
C GLN A 712 32.52 15.33 -6.01
N ARG A 713 31.71 14.50 -5.36
CA ARG A 713 31.95 13.05 -5.22
C ARG A 713 31.52 12.27 -6.45
N PHE A 714 30.50 12.77 -7.15
CA PHE A 714 29.94 12.17 -8.37
C PHE A 714 30.02 13.13 -9.57
N PRO A 715 31.22 13.49 -10.05
CA PRO A 715 31.37 14.48 -11.11
C PRO A 715 30.81 14.04 -12.47
N ASP A 716 30.83 12.74 -12.77
CA ASP A 716 30.40 12.18 -14.05
C ASP A 716 28.90 11.85 -13.98
N SER A 717 28.50 11.09 -12.96
CA SER A 717 27.11 10.68 -12.73
C SER A 717 26.15 11.85 -12.43
N LEU A 718 26.67 12.97 -11.91
CA LEU A 718 25.90 14.20 -11.67
C LEU A 718 26.45 15.39 -12.47
N SER A 719 26.99 15.14 -13.67
CA SER A 719 27.27 16.23 -14.61
C SER A 719 25.99 17.03 -14.89
N PRO A 720 26.08 18.36 -15.14
CA PRO A 720 24.89 19.21 -15.27
C PRO A 720 23.87 18.69 -16.28
N ASP A 721 24.34 18.26 -17.46
CA ASP A 721 23.47 17.72 -18.53
C ASP A 721 22.73 16.45 -18.08
N LEU A 722 23.42 15.51 -17.41
CA LEU A 722 22.79 14.29 -16.87
C LEU A 722 21.77 14.62 -15.77
N LEU A 723 22.13 15.52 -14.84
CA LEU A 723 21.23 15.88 -13.76
C LEU A 723 19.97 16.59 -14.28
N PHE A 724 20.11 17.53 -15.21
CA PHE A 724 18.96 18.22 -15.83
C PHE A 724 18.11 17.27 -16.69
N ALA A 725 18.73 16.34 -17.41
CA ALA A 725 18.05 15.27 -18.13
C ALA A 725 17.18 14.40 -17.19
N HIS A 726 17.76 13.92 -16.09
CA HIS A 726 17.04 13.12 -15.10
C HIS A 726 15.96 13.94 -14.36
N CYS A 727 16.19 15.23 -14.09
CA CYS A 727 15.15 16.11 -13.55
C CYS A 727 13.99 16.28 -14.53
N CYS A 728 14.27 16.59 -15.80
CA CYS A 728 13.27 16.67 -16.86
C CYS A 728 12.40 15.40 -16.90
N TRP A 729 13.04 14.23 -16.89
CA TRP A 729 12.34 12.94 -16.92
C TRP A 729 11.48 12.69 -15.66
N GLU A 730 11.99 12.99 -14.47
CA GLU A 730 11.22 12.83 -13.23
C GLU A 730 9.99 13.76 -13.23
N TYR A 731 10.13 15.03 -13.62
CA TYR A 731 9.02 15.98 -13.68
C TYR A 731 7.93 15.57 -14.70
N VAL A 732 8.29 15.06 -15.88
CA VAL A 732 7.27 14.57 -16.85
C VAL A 732 6.57 13.29 -16.36
N VAL A 733 7.28 12.41 -15.65
CA VAL A 733 6.69 11.22 -15.02
C VAL A 733 5.69 11.62 -13.93
N GLN A 734 6.01 12.62 -13.11
CA GLN A 734 5.11 13.14 -12.07
C GLN A 734 3.92 13.89 -12.67
N TRP A 735 4.12 14.67 -13.74
CA TRP A 735 3.02 15.27 -14.51
C TRP A 735 2.08 14.20 -15.07
N ASN A 736 2.60 13.10 -15.64
CA ASN A 736 1.74 12.06 -16.19
C ASN A 736 0.87 11.38 -15.12
N LYS A 737 1.35 11.30 -13.86
CA LYS A 737 0.56 10.84 -12.71
C LYS A 737 -0.47 11.88 -12.28
N TYR A 738 -0.11 13.17 -12.31
CA TYR A 738 -0.95 14.29 -11.86
C TYR A 738 -1.12 15.34 -12.98
N PRO A 739 -1.88 15.04 -14.04
CA PRO A 739 -1.93 15.88 -15.24
C PRO A 739 -2.65 17.22 -15.07
N GLU A 740 -3.33 17.43 -13.93
CA GLU A 740 -3.94 18.72 -13.58
C GLU A 740 -2.87 19.76 -13.18
N GLU A 741 -1.71 19.32 -12.69
CA GLU A 741 -0.60 20.19 -12.28
C GLU A 741 0.27 20.55 -13.48
N GLY A 742 -0.21 21.44 -14.34
CA GLY A 742 0.48 21.85 -15.58
C GLY A 742 1.92 22.33 -15.37
N ARG A 743 2.21 22.93 -14.21
CA ARG A 743 3.55 23.38 -13.81
C ARG A 743 4.62 22.29 -13.88
N TYR A 744 4.27 21.02 -13.64
CA TYR A 744 5.26 19.94 -13.67
C TYR A 744 5.79 19.70 -15.08
N LEU A 745 4.93 19.79 -16.10
CA LEU A 745 5.38 19.66 -17.49
C LEU A 745 6.17 20.89 -17.92
N CYS A 746 5.74 22.10 -17.52
CA CYS A 746 6.52 23.33 -17.74
C CYS A 746 7.93 23.20 -17.15
N CYS A 747 8.05 22.78 -15.88
CA CYS A 747 9.35 22.56 -15.24
C CYS A 747 10.19 21.48 -15.93
N ALA A 748 9.56 20.41 -16.45
CA ALA A 748 10.28 19.40 -17.23
C ALA A 748 10.93 20.01 -18.48
N VAL A 749 10.17 20.80 -19.23
CA VAL A 749 10.64 21.50 -20.43
C VAL A 749 11.73 22.52 -20.08
N GLU A 750 11.58 23.28 -18.99
CA GLU A 750 12.61 24.21 -18.51
C GLU A 750 13.91 23.51 -18.11
N HIS A 751 13.84 22.35 -17.44
CA HIS A 751 15.03 21.54 -17.18
C HIS A 751 15.70 21.07 -18.49
N LEU A 752 14.91 20.72 -19.50
CA LEU A 752 15.42 20.29 -20.80
C LEU A 752 16.16 21.41 -21.54
N LYS A 753 15.69 22.66 -21.45
CA LYS A 753 16.37 23.84 -22.00
C LYS A 753 17.76 24.07 -21.41
N LEU A 754 18.00 23.61 -20.17
CA LEU A 754 19.27 23.75 -19.47
C LEU A 754 20.29 22.63 -19.78
N VAL A 755 19.90 21.61 -20.54
CA VAL A 755 20.82 20.57 -21.04
C VAL A 755 21.64 21.15 -22.19
N SER A 756 22.97 21.09 -22.11
CA SER A 756 23.86 21.72 -23.11
C SER A 756 24.05 20.85 -24.35
N SER A 757 24.02 19.52 -24.20
CA SER A 757 24.20 18.59 -25.32
C SER A 757 22.96 18.47 -26.21
N PRO A 758 23.06 18.80 -27.52
CA PRO A 758 21.92 18.69 -28.44
C PRO A 758 21.49 17.24 -28.66
N HIS A 759 22.42 16.28 -28.60
CA HIS A 759 22.12 14.84 -28.69
C HIS A 759 21.20 14.37 -27.55
N ILE A 760 21.52 14.78 -26.31
CA ILE A 760 20.70 14.45 -25.14
C ILE A 760 19.35 15.16 -25.22
N GLN A 761 19.33 16.44 -25.60
CA GLN A 761 18.09 17.20 -25.77
C GLN A 761 17.15 16.57 -26.80
N LEU A 762 17.66 16.20 -27.98
CA LEU A 762 16.87 15.54 -29.02
C LEU A 762 16.32 14.21 -28.53
N GLY A 763 17.17 13.38 -27.93
CA GLY A 763 16.79 12.06 -27.44
C GLY A 763 15.69 12.13 -26.39
N ILE A 764 15.86 12.97 -25.36
CA ILE A 764 14.86 13.14 -24.30
C ILE A 764 13.57 13.74 -24.85
N SER A 765 13.66 14.76 -25.72
CA SER A 765 12.48 15.37 -26.34
C SER A 765 11.65 14.36 -27.13
N SER A 766 12.33 13.53 -27.94
CA SER A 766 11.71 12.45 -28.73
C SER A 766 11.06 11.39 -27.83
N MET A 767 11.76 10.97 -26.77
CA MET A 767 11.23 10.02 -25.79
C MET A 767 10.02 10.57 -25.04
N MET A 768 10.05 11.82 -24.59
CA MET A 768 8.92 12.51 -23.96
C MET A 768 7.72 12.54 -24.89
N TRP A 769 7.93 12.95 -26.15
CA TRP A 769 6.88 13.03 -27.16
C TRP A 769 6.18 11.70 -27.36
N ASN A 770 6.95 10.64 -27.62
CA ASN A 770 6.44 9.31 -27.94
C ASN A 770 5.81 8.62 -26.72
N THR A 771 6.36 8.82 -25.53
CA THR A 771 5.93 8.11 -24.31
C THR A 771 4.71 8.76 -23.66
N PHE A 772 4.69 10.09 -23.53
CA PHE A 772 3.71 10.79 -22.68
C PHE A 772 2.81 11.76 -23.45
N ILE A 773 3.33 12.44 -24.47
CA ILE A 773 2.67 13.63 -25.04
C ILE A 773 1.73 13.29 -26.20
N VAL A 774 2.17 12.52 -27.19
CA VAL A 774 1.48 12.35 -28.49
C VAL A 774 0.02 11.88 -28.37
N LYS A 775 -0.27 11.00 -27.40
CA LYS A 775 -1.63 10.48 -27.18
C LYS A 775 -2.57 11.55 -26.63
N ARG A 776 -2.13 12.35 -25.66
CA ARG A 776 -2.92 13.45 -25.09
C ARG A 776 -3.04 14.61 -26.08
N PHE A 777 -1.96 14.90 -26.80
CA PHE A 777 -1.93 15.92 -27.85
C PHE A 777 -2.89 15.62 -29.01
N SER A 778 -2.90 14.37 -29.50
CA SER A 778 -3.87 13.94 -30.53
C SER A 778 -5.31 14.00 -30.03
N ALA A 779 -5.59 13.57 -28.79
CA ALA A 779 -6.92 13.68 -28.20
C ALA A 779 -7.39 15.14 -28.10
N ALA A 780 -6.50 16.06 -27.70
CA ALA A 780 -6.76 17.50 -27.68
C ALA A 780 -7.11 18.04 -29.07
N ALA A 781 -6.31 17.71 -30.08
CA ALA A 781 -6.54 18.12 -31.46
C ALA A 781 -7.89 17.63 -32.02
N PHE A 782 -8.21 16.35 -31.82
CA PHE A 782 -9.49 15.77 -32.27
C PHE A 782 -10.71 16.31 -31.51
N LEU A 783 -10.56 16.59 -30.20
CA LEU A 783 -11.62 17.23 -29.42
C LEU A 783 -11.93 18.62 -29.98
N MET A 784 -10.91 19.44 -30.21
CA MET A 784 -11.06 20.80 -30.75
C MET A 784 -11.63 20.78 -32.17
N GLU A 785 -11.20 19.84 -33.02
CA GLU A 785 -11.76 19.64 -34.36
C GLU A 785 -13.26 19.30 -34.31
N LYS A 786 -13.66 18.43 -33.38
CA LYS A 786 -15.06 18.02 -33.20
C LYS A 786 -15.93 19.15 -32.67
N VAL A 787 -15.42 19.91 -31.70
CA VAL A 787 -16.18 20.96 -31.01
C VAL A 787 -16.22 22.27 -31.82
N GLY A 788 -15.20 22.55 -32.62
CA GLY A 788 -15.09 23.75 -33.45
C GLY A 788 -14.87 25.05 -32.68
N LYS A 789 -14.48 24.94 -31.40
CA LYS A 789 -14.13 26.03 -30.48
C LYS A 789 -13.34 25.47 -29.30
N ALA A 790 -12.74 26.34 -28.49
CA ALA A 790 -12.08 25.92 -27.26
C ALA A 790 -13.03 25.09 -26.36
N PRO A 791 -12.70 23.82 -26.05
CA PRO A 791 -13.51 22.96 -25.20
C PRO A 791 -13.55 23.46 -23.76
N LYS A 792 -14.68 23.22 -23.08
CA LYS A 792 -14.87 23.54 -21.66
C LYS A 792 -14.39 22.39 -20.77
N ASP A 793 -13.99 22.68 -19.53
CA ASP A 793 -13.43 21.74 -18.54
C ASP A 793 -14.01 20.31 -18.57
N ARG A 794 -15.34 20.14 -18.52
CA ARG A 794 -15.99 18.81 -18.55
C ARG A 794 -15.61 17.97 -19.77
N LEU A 795 -15.48 18.58 -20.94
CA LEU A 795 -15.11 17.87 -22.17
C LEU A 795 -13.61 17.54 -22.18
N CYS A 796 -12.77 18.46 -21.71
CA CYS A 796 -11.33 18.26 -21.58
C CYS A 796 -11.01 17.07 -20.65
N ARG A 797 -11.65 17.01 -19.48
CA ARG A 797 -11.46 15.90 -18.53
C ARG A 797 -11.88 14.56 -19.10
N ARG A 798 -12.97 14.54 -19.89
CA ARG A 798 -13.51 13.30 -20.48
C ARG A 798 -12.62 12.75 -21.60
N ASP A 799 -12.19 13.61 -22.52
CA ASP A 799 -11.57 13.17 -23.78
C ASP A 799 -10.03 13.27 -23.75
N VAL A 800 -9.45 14.20 -22.96
CA VAL A 800 -7.98 14.41 -22.83
C VAL A 800 -7.43 13.94 -21.48
N GLY A 801 -8.28 13.89 -20.45
CA GLY A 801 -7.90 13.44 -19.11
C GLY A 801 -7.29 14.54 -18.23
N MET A 802 -7.56 15.81 -18.54
CA MET A 802 -7.16 16.99 -17.74
C MET A 802 -8.18 18.14 -17.90
N GLY A 803 -8.25 19.07 -16.94
CA GLY A 803 -9.07 20.28 -17.02
C GLY A 803 -8.69 21.23 -18.18
N ASP A 804 -9.53 22.23 -18.46
CA ASP A 804 -9.29 23.19 -19.56
C ASP A 804 -8.08 24.10 -19.33
N GLY A 805 -7.91 24.64 -18.12
CA GLY A 805 -6.71 25.41 -17.75
C GLY A 805 -5.42 24.58 -17.88
N ALA A 806 -5.44 23.34 -17.37
CA ALA A 806 -4.31 22.42 -17.49
C ALA A 806 -4.03 22.03 -18.96
N MET A 807 -5.07 21.90 -19.77
CA MET A 807 -4.96 21.64 -21.21
C MET A 807 -4.30 22.81 -21.95
N THR A 808 -4.60 24.07 -21.58
CA THR A 808 -3.91 25.25 -22.15
C THR A 808 -2.42 25.21 -21.83
N SER A 809 -2.04 25.03 -20.56
CA SER A 809 -0.63 24.90 -20.16
C SER A 809 0.07 23.73 -20.84
N PHE A 810 -0.59 22.57 -20.94
CA PHE A 810 -0.09 21.40 -21.65
C PHE A 810 0.24 21.70 -23.11
N LEU A 811 -0.67 22.37 -23.83
CA LEU A 811 -0.44 22.74 -25.24
C LEU A 811 0.71 23.75 -25.38
N GLY A 812 0.83 24.70 -24.45
CA GLY A 812 1.99 25.60 -24.37
C GLY A 812 3.31 24.84 -24.22
N SER A 813 3.39 23.91 -23.27
CA SER A 813 4.58 23.06 -23.11
C SER A 813 4.84 22.14 -24.30
N CYS A 814 3.82 21.72 -25.05
CA CYS A 814 4.01 20.97 -26.29
C CYS A 814 4.68 21.81 -27.38
N VAL A 815 4.34 23.10 -27.49
CA VAL A 815 4.98 24.04 -28.42
C VAL A 815 6.46 24.15 -28.09
N GLU A 816 6.79 24.45 -26.83
CA GLU A 816 8.17 24.59 -26.38
C GLU A 816 8.98 23.31 -26.56
N LEU A 817 8.41 22.15 -26.21
CA LEU A 817 9.07 20.85 -26.41
C LEU A 817 9.42 20.59 -27.88
N LEU A 818 8.50 20.90 -28.80
CA LEU A 818 8.72 20.72 -30.24
C LEU A 818 9.72 21.74 -30.79
N GLN A 819 9.76 22.96 -30.27
CA GLN A 819 10.78 23.96 -30.61
C GLN A 819 12.17 23.51 -30.16
N ILE A 820 12.32 23.06 -28.91
CA ILE A 820 13.58 22.49 -28.40
C ILE A 820 14.03 21.32 -29.26
N LEU A 821 13.10 20.44 -29.66
CA LEU A 821 13.42 19.30 -30.50
C LEU A 821 13.94 19.74 -31.89
N MET A 822 13.37 20.79 -32.48
CA MET A 822 13.83 21.35 -33.75
C MET A 822 15.21 22.04 -33.62
N GLU A 823 15.43 22.78 -32.55
CA GLU A 823 16.71 23.45 -32.26
C GLU A 823 17.82 22.41 -32.02
N ALA A 824 17.54 21.38 -31.22
CA ALA A 824 18.48 20.30 -30.93
C ALA A 824 18.88 19.52 -32.20
N ASP A 825 17.92 19.23 -33.10
CA ASP A 825 18.21 18.58 -34.38
C ASP A 825 19.18 19.39 -35.25
N SER A 826 19.02 20.72 -35.27
CA SER A 826 19.93 21.61 -36.00
C SER A 826 21.35 21.66 -35.40
N GLY A 827 21.48 21.49 -34.09
CA GLY A 827 22.78 21.53 -33.38
C GLY A 827 23.55 20.20 -33.37
N ILE A 828 22.92 19.08 -33.76
CA ILE A 828 23.54 17.75 -33.72
C ILE A 828 24.73 17.61 -34.67
N GLU A 829 24.70 18.28 -35.83
CA GLU A 829 25.82 18.24 -36.78
C GLU A 829 27.06 18.99 -36.27
N GLU A 830 26.87 19.96 -35.36
CA GLU A 830 27.94 20.82 -34.84
C GLU A 830 28.69 20.21 -33.65
N VAL A 831 28.03 19.33 -32.88
CA VAL A 831 28.54 18.80 -31.60
C VAL A 831 28.66 17.28 -31.67
N THR A 832 29.78 16.72 -31.19
CA THR A 832 29.94 15.26 -31.09
C THR A 832 29.08 14.67 -29.96
N PRO A 833 28.57 13.44 -30.09
CA PRO A 833 27.82 12.79 -29.03
C PRO A 833 28.69 12.65 -27.76
N PRO A 834 28.16 12.95 -26.56
CA PRO A 834 28.92 12.90 -25.33
C PRO A 834 29.27 11.45 -24.94
N GLU A 835 30.48 11.23 -24.44
CA GLU A 835 30.87 9.96 -23.84
C GLU A 835 30.37 9.88 -22.39
N LEU A 836 29.62 8.82 -22.08
CA LEU A 836 29.07 8.61 -20.73
C LEU A 836 30.07 7.84 -19.87
N CYS A 837 30.72 8.56 -18.97
CA CYS A 837 31.63 8.02 -17.96
C CYS A 837 30.90 7.73 -16.64
N VAL A 838 31.51 6.88 -15.82
CA VAL A 838 31.12 6.61 -14.43
C VAL A 838 32.38 6.73 -13.59
N GLU A 839 32.23 7.18 -12.35
CA GLU A 839 33.35 7.27 -11.42
C GLU A 839 34.04 5.92 -11.25
N GLU A 840 35.38 5.90 -11.16
CA GLU A 840 36.20 4.67 -11.13
C GLU A 840 35.71 3.63 -10.12
N VAL A 841 35.36 4.08 -8.91
CA VAL A 841 34.88 3.26 -7.79
C VAL A 841 33.49 2.66 -8.07
N TRP A 842 32.74 3.23 -9.01
CA TRP A 842 31.39 2.83 -9.41
C TRP A 842 31.34 2.14 -10.79
N GLY A 843 32.51 1.85 -11.40
CA GLY A 843 32.59 1.21 -12.72
C GLY A 843 31.96 -0.19 -12.83
N GLY A 844 31.67 -0.85 -11.70
CA GLY A 844 30.93 -2.12 -11.63
C GLY A 844 29.41 -1.98 -11.54
N ALA A 845 28.84 -0.79 -11.77
CA ALA A 845 27.40 -0.58 -11.77
C ALA A 845 26.75 -1.30 -12.97
N GLU A 846 26.03 -2.38 -12.70
CA GLU A 846 25.28 -3.18 -13.68
C GLU A 846 23.79 -3.04 -13.40
N GLY A 847 23.05 -2.46 -14.33
CA GLY A 847 21.63 -2.17 -14.15
C GLY A 847 20.94 -1.77 -15.46
N PRO A 848 19.71 -1.27 -15.39
CA PRO A 848 19.03 -0.76 -16.57
C PRO A 848 19.79 0.43 -17.17
N ALA A 849 19.68 0.60 -18.48
CA ALA A 849 20.21 1.78 -19.16
C ALA A 849 19.63 3.05 -18.54
N SER A 850 20.49 4.02 -18.26
CA SER A 850 20.13 5.35 -17.81
C SER A 850 19.26 6.07 -18.85
N ILE A 851 18.52 7.09 -18.42
CA ILE A 851 17.69 7.85 -19.36
C ILE A 851 18.53 8.53 -20.46
N VAL A 852 19.76 8.91 -20.14
CA VAL A 852 20.67 9.55 -21.09
C VAL A 852 21.24 8.54 -22.08
N GLU A 853 21.55 7.32 -21.66
CA GLU A 853 21.91 6.23 -22.60
C GLU A 853 20.77 5.97 -23.58
N LEU A 854 19.53 5.85 -23.09
CA LEU A 854 18.35 5.68 -23.93
C LEU A 854 18.10 6.88 -24.86
N ALA A 855 18.44 8.09 -24.42
CA ALA A 855 18.33 9.31 -25.22
C ALA A 855 19.35 9.30 -26.38
N LEU A 856 20.60 8.90 -26.12
CA LEU A 856 21.64 8.80 -27.15
C LEU A 856 21.37 7.67 -28.17
N GLU A 857 20.59 6.66 -27.79
CA GLU A 857 20.12 5.59 -28.69
C GLU A 857 18.98 6.01 -29.62
N GLN A 858 18.37 7.20 -29.42
CA GLN A 858 17.27 7.65 -30.26
C GLN A 858 17.74 7.96 -31.68
N ARG A 859 16.88 7.67 -32.66
CA ARG A 859 17.12 7.98 -34.07
C ARG A 859 16.83 9.45 -34.36
N GLY A 860 17.53 10.01 -35.35
CA GLY A 860 17.26 11.34 -35.88
C GLY A 860 15.81 11.49 -36.36
N ILE A 861 15.27 12.70 -36.22
CA ILE A 861 13.88 13.05 -36.52
C ILE A 861 13.73 13.52 -37.98
N HIS A 862 12.50 13.50 -38.50
CA HIS A 862 12.18 14.13 -39.77
C HIS A 862 11.74 15.59 -39.51
N TYR A 863 12.69 16.53 -39.58
CA TYR A 863 12.50 17.95 -39.24
C TYR A 863 11.18 18.56 -39.80
N PRO A 864 10.81 18.40 -41.09
CA PRO A 864 9.57 18.97 -41.62
C PRO A 864 8.30 18.44 -40.93
N LEU A 865 8.31 17.19 -40.46
CA LEU A 865 7.18 16.61 -39.73
C LEU A 865 7.07 17.21 -38.33
N VAL A 866 8.21 17.48 -37.68
CA VAL A 866 8.25 18.10 -36.34
C VAL A 866 7.79 19.56 -36.43
N GLN A 867 8.28 20.32 -37.41
CA GLN A 867 7.82 21.68 -37.70
C GLN A 867 6.30 21.72 -37.94
N HIS A 868 5.75 20.74 -38.66
CA HIS A 868 4.31 20.64 -38.90
C HIS A 868 3.50 20.35 -37.63
N HIS A 869 4.01 19.48 -36.74
CA HIS A 869 3.41 19.27 -35.42
C HIS A 869 3.52 20.51 -34.54
N CYS A 870 4.65 21.23 -34.59
CA CYS A 870 4.85 22.47 -33.86
C CYS A 870 3.82 23.52 -34.30
N LEU A 871 3.62 23.66 -35.62
CA LEU A 871 2.59 24.52 -36.18
C LEU A 871 1.20 24.17 -35.65
N LEU A 872 0.80 22.89 -35.68
CA LEU A 872 -0.49 22.47 -35.10
C LEU A 872 -0.56 22.77 -33.59
N ALA A 873 0.51 22.51 -32.83
CA ALA A 873 0.56 22.77 -31.40
C ALA A 873 0.34 24.26 -31.09
N THR A 874 0.98 25.15 -31.85
CA THR A 874 0.83 26.60 -31.71
C THR A 874 -0.59 27.06 -32.05
N LEU A 875 -1.21 26.49 -33.09
CA LEU A 875 -2.61 26.80 -33.46
C LEU A 875 -3.61 26.31 -32.39
N LEU A 876 -3.35 25.16 -31.77
CA LEU A 876 -4.18 24.65 -30.67
C LEU A 876 -4.01 25.48 -29.40
N HIS A 877 -2.77 25.83 -29.05
CA HIS A 877 -2.45 26.65 -27.90
C HIS A 877 -3.11 28.04 -28.03
N THR A 878 -2.89 28.74 -29.14
CA THR A 878 -3.52 30.05 -29.41
C THR A 878 -5.05 29.99 -29.35
N ALA A 879 -5.65 28.96 -29.94
CA ALA A 879 -7.11 28.80 -29.93
C ALA A 879 -7.66 28.57 -28.51
N MET A 880 -6.93 27.85 -27.64
CA MET A 880 -7.30 27.68 -26.24
C MET A 880 -7.10 28.96 -25.44
N THR A 881 -5.94 29.61 -25.56
CA THR A 881 -5.57 30.82 -24.82
C THR A 881 -6.55 31.97 -25.07
N PHE A 882 -6.93 32.21 -26.34
CA PHE A 882 -7.86 33.28 -26.71
C PHE A 882 -9.31 32.81 -26.89
N ASN A 883 -9.63 31.57 -26.52
CA ASN A 883 -10.98 30.98 -26.60
C ASN A 883 -11.63 31.11 -27.99
N LEU A 884 -10.85 30.81 -29.04
CA LEU A 884 -11.23 31.02 -30.44
C LEU A 884 -12.17 29.93 -30.96
N ARG A 885 -13.00 30.30 -31.93
CA ARG A 885 -13.82 29.36 -32.72
C ARG A 885 -13.06 28.94 -33.96
N VAL A 886 -12.56 27.70 -33.96
CA VAL A 886 -11.82 27.11 -35.06
C VAL A 886 -11.94 25.59 -35.03
N LYS A 887 -11.84 24.98 -36.22
CA LYS A 887 -11.54 23.56 -36.41
C LYS A 887 -10.06 23.43 -36.80
N PRO A 888 -9.14 23.17 -35.86
CA PRO A 888 -7.70 23.33 -36.08
C PRO A 888 -7.17 22.47 -37.23
N LEU A 889 -7.66 21.23 -37.38
CA LEU A 889 -7.22 20.36 -38.45
C LEU A 889 -7.71 20.87 -39.80
N SER A 890 -8.85 21.55 -39.86
CA SER A 890 -9.38 22.13 -41.11
C SER A 890 -8.48 23.20 -41.74
N LEU A 891 -7.52 23.77 -40.98
CA LEU A 891 -6.50 24.71 -41.48
C LEU A 891 -5.41 24.01 -42.31
N PHE A 892 -5.45 22.68 -42.40
CA PHE A 892 -4.49 21.87 -43.17
C PHE A 892 -5.17 21.18 -44.35
N ASP A 893 -4.39 20.97 -45.41
CA ASP A 893 -4.80 20.20 -46.58
C ASP A 893 -4.88 18.69 -46.26
N SER A 894 -5.31 17.88 -47.23
CA SER A 894 -5.47 16.44 -47.03
C SER A 894 -4.14 15.74 -46.74
N LYS A 895 -3.03 16.16 -47.39
CA LYS A 895 -1.71 15.59 -47.16
C LYS A 895 -1.19 15.93 -45.76
N GLY A 896 -1.25 17.21 -45.37
CA GLY A 896 -0.86 17.67 -44.04
C GLY A 896 -1.66 17.01 -42.92
N LYS A 897 -2.98 16.83 -43.10
CA LYS A 897 -3.82 16.09 -42.15
C LYS A 897 -3.38 14.64 -41.97
N SER A 898 -3.00 13.97 -43.07
CA SER A 898 -2.61 12.55 -43.05
C SER A 898 -1.23 12.29 -42.41
N ALA A 899 -0.41 13.33 -42.28
CA ALA A 899 0.92 13.27 -41.70
C ALA A 899 0.94 13.35 -40.17
N PHE A 900 -0.08 13.98 -39.55
CA PHE A 900 -0.13 14.15 -38.08
C PHE A 900 -0.16 12.82 -37.32
N PHE A 901 0.43 12.85 -36.13
CA PHE A 901 0.47 11.78 -35.14
C PHE A 901 1.16 10.48 -35.61
N ARG A 902 1.90 10.54 -36.71
CA ARG A 902 2.86 9.50 -37.10
C ARG A 902 4.15 9.65 -36.28
N GLU A 903 4.97 8.61 -36.26
CA GLU A 903 6.27 8.66 -35.59
C GLU A 903 7.13 9.79 -36.16
N LEU A 904 7.80 10.55 -35.29
CA LEU A 904 8.56 11.75 -35.69
C LEU A 904 9.75 11.43 -36.60
N VAL A 905 10.23 10.19 -36.56
CA VAL A 905 11.30 9.67 -37.43
C VAL A 905 10.80 9.28 -38.83
N SER A 906 9.48 9.23 -39.04
CA SER A 906 8.90 8.79 -40.30
C SER A 906 8.98 9.89 -41.36
N ILE A 907 9.54 9.54 -42.52
CA ILE A 907 9.57 10.45 -43.68
C ILE A 907 8.14 10.58 -44.23
N GLN A 908 7.62 11.81 -44.23
CA GLN A 908 6.29 12.14 -44.73
C GLN A 908 6.35 13.11 -45.89
N LEU A 909 5.48 12.92 -46.88
CA LEU A 909 5.33 13.87 -47.97
C LEU A 909 4.56 15.10 -47.47
N MET A 910 5.29 16.18 -47.21
CA MET A 910 4.71 17.43 -46.75
C MET A 910 4.06 18.22 -47.91
N PRO A 911 3.06 19.08 -47.62
CA PRO A 911 2.48 19.95 -48.64
C PRO A 911 3.55 20.89 -49.21
N SER A 912 3.64 20.98 -50.53
CA SER A 912 4.54 21.91 -51.24
C SER A 912 3.80 22.58 -52.40
N GLY A 913 4.09 23.86 -52.64
CA GLY A 913 3.44 24.68 -53.68
C GLY A 913 2.32 25.59 -53.19
N ASP A 914 1.64 26.24 -54.14
CA ASP A 914 0.53 27.17 -53.87
C ASP A 914 -0.69 26.44 -53.32
N MET A 915 -1.22 26.96 -52.20
CA MET A 915 -2.38 26.38 -51.53
C MET A 915 -3.70 26.85 -52.13
N ASP A 916 -4.75 26.05 -51.94
CA ASP A 916 -6.11 26.43 -52.32
C ASP A 916 -6.49 27.80 -51.72
N PRO A 917 -6.94 28.78 -52.52
CA PRO A 917 -7.28 30.12 -52.02
C PRO A 917 -8.35 30.12 -50.92
N GLY A 918 -9.28 29.15 -50.94
CA GLY A 918 -10.28 28.96 -49.89
C GLY A 918 -9.64 28.56 -48.56
N LEU A 919 -8.65 27.66 -48.59
CA LEU A 919 -7.88 27.28 -47.41
C LEU A 919 -7.03 28.43 -46.86
N VAL A 920 -6.39 29.22 -47.73
CA VAL A 920 -5.62 30.41 -47.31
C VAL A 920 -6.55 31.45 -46.66
N SER A 921 -7.75 31.64 -47.19
CA SER A 921 -8.76 32.52 -46.59
C SER A 921 -9.17 32.08 -45.18
N LEU A 922 -9.37 30.77 -44.95
CA LEU A 922 -9.66 30.22 -43.62
C LEU A 922 -8.50 30.43 -42.62
N ARG A 923 -7.26 30.26 -43.09
CA ARG A 923 -6.04 30.52 -42.29
C ARG A 923 -5.91 31.99 -41.94
N GLN A 924 -6.15 32.87 -42.90
CA GLN A 924 -6.15 34.31 -42.69
C GLN A 924 -7.21 34.69 -41.64
N GLU A 925 -8.47 34.27 -41.81
CA GLU A 925 -9.54 34.55 -40.84
C GLU A 925 -9.17 34.08 -39.42
N PHE A 926 -8.55 32.92 -39.30
CA PHE A 926 -8.07 32.42 -38.02
C PHE A 926 -7.00 33.34 -37.40
N LEU A 927 -5.95 33.70 -38.13
CA LEU A 927 -4.86 34.56 -37.62
C LEU A 927 -5.36 35.97 -37.26
N LEU A 928 -6.29 36.53 -38.04
CA LEU A 928 -6.93 37.81 -37.71
C LEU A 928 -7.67 37.73 -36.36
N ARG A 929 -8.36 36.62 -36.08
CA ARG A 929 -9.02 36.39 -34.78
C ARG A 929 -8.03 36.21 -33.63
N VAL A 930 -6.86 35.62 -33.88
CA VAL A 930 -5.79 35.52 -32.87
C VAL A 930 -5.32 36.92 -32.47
N LEU A 931 -5.00 37.77 -33.45
CA LEU A 931 -4.59 39.16 -33.21
C LEU A 931 -5.69 39.93 -32.47
N THR A 932 -6.96 39.83 -32.90
CA THR A 932 -8.08 40.46 -32.18
C THR A 932 -8.21 39.95 -30.74
N GLY A 933 -8.04 38.64 -30.51
CA GLY A 933 -8.06 38.06 -29.17
C GLY A 933 -6.96 38.62 -28.26
N TRP A 934 -5.73 38.70 -28.77
CA TRP A 934 -4.59 39.25 -28.04
C TRP A 934 -4.71 40.74 -27.75
N VAL A 935 -5.14 41.58 -28.71
CA VAL A 935 -5.30 43.02 -28.45
C VAL A 935 -6.36 43.27 -27.36
N LYS A 936 -7.42 42.46 -27.31
CA LYS A 936 -8.43 42.54 -26.24
C LYS A 936 -7.85 42.24 -24.86
N THR A 937 -7.02 41.22 -24.72
CA THR A 937 -6.38 40.90 -23.42
C THR A 937 -5.44 42.01 -22.97
N GLN A 938 -4.73 42.67 -23.90
CA GLN A 938 -3.87 43.82 -23.62
C GLN A 938 -4.66 45.05 -23.12
N SER A 939 -5.83 45.31 -23.71
CA SER A 939 -6.74 46.38 -23.28
C SER A 939 -7.27 46.15 -21.86
N GLU A 940 -7.69 44.91 -21.56
CA GLU A 940 -8.19 44.52 -20.24
C GLU A 940 -7.10 44.63 -19.16
N ALA A 941 -5.85 44.23 -19.46
CA ALA A 941 -4.71 44.34 -18.55
C ALA A 941 -4.37 45.80 -18.16
N GLY A 942 -4.57 46.76 -19.07
CA GLY A 942 -4.35 48.19 -18.81
C GLY A 942 -5.25 48.77 -17.71
N THR A 943 -6.42 48.18 -17.47
CA THR A 943 -7.40 48.61 -16.46
C THR A 943 -7.22 47.97 -15.07
N ALA A 944 -6.32 46.99 -14.91
CA ALA A 944 -6.07 46.27 -13.66
C ALA A 944 -5.12 47.02 -12.69
N PRO A 945 -5.24 46.83 -11.36
CA PRO A 945 -4.38 47.48 -10.35
C PRO A 945 -2.91 47.05 -10.48
N ALA A 946 -2.00 47.98 -10.14
CA ALA A 946 -0.55 47.89 -10.42
C ALA A 946 0.16 46.61 -9.92
N SER A 947 -0.36 45.94 -8.88
CA SER A 947 0.18 44.67 -8.37
C SER A 947 0.01 43.49 -9.32
N THR A 948 -0.94 43.56 -10.25
CA THR A 948 -1.24 42.51 -11.24
C THR A 948 -0.49 42.70 -12.56
N ARG A 949 0.20 43.84 -12.73
CA ARG A 949 0.92 44.20 -13.97
C ARG A 949 2.27 43.50 -14.10
N LEU A 950 2.96 43.26 -12.97
CA LEU A 950 4.32 42.70 -12.94
C LEU A 950 4.42 41.23 -13.40
N ASP A 951 3.35 40.43 -13.25
CA ASP A 951 3.34 39.02 -13.68
C ASP A 951 2.95 38.83 -15.16
N LEU A 952 2.37 39.86 -15.82
CA LEU A 952 2.01 39.80 -17.25
C LEU A 952 3.13 40.33 -18.17
N GLU A 953 4.05 41.16 -17.68
CA GLU A 953 4.99 41.89 -18.54
C GLU A 953 6.14 41.04 -19.13
N SER A 954 6.42 39.83 -18.62
CA SER A 954 7.62 39.07 -19.01
C SER A 954 7.49 38.15 -20.24
N GLY A 955 6.27 37.92 -20.77
CA GLY A 955 6.04 37.02 -21.92
C GLY A 955 5.10 37.53 -23.03
N ASP A 956 4.38 38.64 -22.80
CA ASP A 956 3.19 39.00 -23.58
C ASP A 956 3.45 39.82 -24.87
N GLU A 957 4.68 40.27 -25.11
CA GLU A 957 5.07 41.01 -26.32
C GLU A 957 5.29 40.11 -27.56
N THR A 958 5.24 38.78 -27.39
CA THR A 958 5.67 37.81 -28.42
C THR A 958 4.56 37.30 -29.36
N TRP A 959 3.28 37.57 -29.06
CA TRP A 959 2.16 37.03 -29.85
C TRP A 959 2.01 37.63 -31.27
N PRO A 960 2.19 38.94 -31.49
CA PRO A 960 2.13 39.52 -32.84
C PRO A 960 3.22 38.99 -33.76
N SER A 961 4.46 38.88 -33.28
CA SER A 961 5.58 38.31 -34.05
C SER A 961 5.31 36.84 -34.37
N LEU A 962 4.85 36.05 -33.38
CA LEU A 962 4.44 34.67 -33.59
C LEU A 962 3.33 34.55 -34.66
N CYS A 963 2.34 35.45 -34.67
CA CYS A 963 1.29 35.45 -35.70
C CYS A 963 1.84 35.72 -37.10
N LEU A 964 2.85 36.57 -37.24
CA LEU A 964 3.52 36.83 -38.53
C LEU A 964 4.34 35.63 -39.00
N ASP A 965 5.05 34.97 -38.08
CA ASP A 965 5.80 33.73 -38.38
C ASP A 965 4.84 32.62 -38.83
N LEU A 966 3.72 32.45 -38.11
CA LEU A 966 2.65 31.53 -38.49
C LEU A 966 2.03 31.91 -39.84
N GLY A 967 1.84 33.21 -40.12
CA GLY A 967 1.37 33.71 -41.40
C GLY A 967 2.24 33.25 -42.55
N THR A 968 3.57 33.36 -42.38
CA THR A 968 4.56 32.89 -43.36
C THR A 968 4.47 31.38 -43.58
N LEU A 969 4.39 30.57 -42.51
CA LEU A 969 4.25 29.11 -42.59
C LEU A 969 2.90 28.68 -43.22
N LEU A 970 1.85 29.48 -43.04
CA LEU A 970 0.50 29.20 -43.53
C LEU A 970 0.21 29.81 -44.92
N GLN A 971 1.18 30.50 -45.52
CA GLN A 971 1.06 31.24 -46.79
C GLN A 971 -0.01 32.36 -46.75
N VAL A 972 -0.17 33.01 -45.59
CA VAL A 972 -1.00 34.21 -45.44
C VAL A 972 -0.11 35.44 -45.61
N ASN A 973 -0.55 36.42 -46.39
CA ASN A 973 0.21 37.66 -46.60
C ASN A 973 0.42 38.38 -45.25
N PRO A 974 1.68 38.57 -44.80
CA PRO A 974 1.99 39.25 -43.53
C PRO A 974 1.45 40.68 -43.44
N ASP A 975 1.38 41.41 -44.56
CA ASP A 975 0.89 42.78 -44.58
C ASP A 975 -0.60 42.90 -44.21
N ILE A 976 -1.41 41.89 -44.56
CA ILE A 976 -2.83 41.84 -44.15
C ILE A 976 -2.93 41.72 -42.62
N LEU A 977 -2.06 40.93 -42.00
CA LEU A 977 -2.03 40.73 -40.55
C LEU A 977 -1.57 42.02 -39.84
N ARG A 978 -0.54 42.70 -40.38
CA ARG A 978 -0.07 44.00 -39.84
C ARG A 978 -1.15 45.07 -39.90
N ARG A 979 -1.84 45.22 -41.04
CA ARG A 979 -2.95 46.18 -41.18
C ARG A 979 -4.07 45.93 -40.19
N HIS A 980 -4.47 44.66 -40.04
CA HIS A 980 -5.50 44.28 -39.07
C HIS A 980 -5.08 44.55 -37.63
N LEU A 981 -3.83 44.25 -37.27
CA LEU A 981 -3.28 44.56 -35.95
C LEU A 981 -3.34 46.06 -35.64
N VAL A 982 -2.95 46.91 -36.60
CA VAL A 982 -3.05 48.38 -36.46
C VAL A 982 -4.50 48.80 -36.24
N CYS A 983 -5.42 48.29 -37.06
CA CYS A 983 -6.84 48.60 -36.94
C CYS A 983 -7.40 48.18 -35.58
N GLU A 984 -7.07 46.99 -35.08
CA GLU A 984 -7.57 46.52 -33.78
C GLU A 984 -6.94 47.28 -32.61
N LEU A 985 -5.66 47.66 -32.67
CA LEU A 985 -5.03 48.49 -31.64
C LEU A 985 -5.75 49.84 -31.54
N TYR A 986 -6.06 50.49 -32.66
CA TYR A 986 -6.95 51.65 -32.66
C TYR A 986 -8.36 51.27 -32.17
N ASN A 987 -8.92 50.13 -32.56
CA ASN A 987 -10.26 49.74 -32.13
C ASN A 987 -10.40 49.65 -30.59
N GLN A 988 -9.33 49.27 -29.90
CA GLN A 988 -9.26 49.17 -28.44
C GLN A 988 -8.72 50.43 -27.74
N GLY A 989 -8.39 51.50 -28.47
CA GLY A 989 -7.87 52.77 -27.90
C GLY A 989 -6.38 52.75 -27.54
N LEU A 990 -5.60 51.80 -28.08
CA LEU A 990 -4.15 51.66 -27.87
C LEU A 990 -3.35 52.42 -28.96
N ASP A 991 -3.77 53.65 -29.26
CA ASP A 991 -3.31 54.47 -30.39
C ASP A 991 -1.77 54.64 -30.46
N PRO A 992 -1.03 54.90 -29.37
CA PRO A 992 0.43 55.03 -29.45
C PRO A 992 1.13 53.76 -29.93
N ARG A 993 0.61 52.58 -29.56
CA ARG A 993 1.15 51.29 -30.00
C ARG A 993 0.75 51.00 -31.45
N ALA A 994 -0.46 51.40 -31.85
CA ALA A 994 -0.92 51.31 -33.24
C ALA A 994 0.00 52.12 -34.17
N GLU A 995 0.38 53.35 -33.79
CA GLU A 995 1.29 54.19 -34.57
C GLU A 995 2.68 53.57 -34.77
N GLN A 996 3.20 52.84 -33.78
CA GLN A 996 4.48 52.15 -33.90
C GLN A 996 4.42 51.03 -34.93
N VAL A 997 3.39 50.17 -34.83
CA VAL A 997 3.20 49.02 -35.75
C VAL A 997 2.88 49.50 -37.18
N MET A 998 2.20 50.64 -37.30
CA MET A 998 1.84 51.24 -38.59
C MET A 998 3.04 51.57 -39.48
N LEU A 999 4.23 51.78 -38.89
CA LEU A 999 5.46 52.04 -39.64
C LEU A 999 5.90 50.83 -40.49
N GLU A 1000 5.48 49.62 -40.12
CA GLU A 1000 5.85 48.36 -40.79
C GLU A 1000 4.83 47.91 -41.85
N VAL A 1001 3.77 48.70 -42.10
CA VAL A 1001 2.73 48.39 -43.10
C VAL A 1001 3.19 48.81 -44.50
N GLU A 1002 3.04 47.90 -45.47
CA GLU A 1002 3.41 48.11 -46.86
C GLU A 1002 2.27 48.79 -47.65
N ASP A 1003 1.03 48.27 -47.52
CA ASP A 1003 -0.15 48.77 -48.25
C ASP A 1003 -0.88 49.88 -47.45
N LYS A 1004 -0.35 51.09 -47.58
CA LYS A 1004 -0.84 52.30 -46.89
C LYS A 1004 -2.22 52.77 -47.37
N ASP A 1005 -2.55 52.58 -48.65
CA ASP A 1005 -3.81 53.07 -49.23
C ASP A 1005 -5.02 52.33 -48.64
N VAL A 1006 -4.93 51.00 -48.54
CA VAL A 1006 -5.99 50.19 -47.95
C VAL A 1006 -6.04 50.39 -46.44
N LEU A 1007 -4.90 50.50 -45.76
CA LEU A 1007 -4.88 50.83 -44.32
C LEU A 1007 -5.59 52.16 -44.06
N GLY A 1008 -5.27 53.21 -44.83
CA GLY A 1008 -5.90 54.52 -44.69
C GLY A 1008 -7.42 54.46 -44.86
N SER A 1009 -7.90 53.65 -45.82
CA SER A 1009 -9.33 53.42 -46.03
C SER A 1009 -9.99 52.69 -44.85
N GLN A 1010 -9.30 51.72 -44.23
CA GLN A 1010 -9.79 50.99 -43.05
C GLN A 1010 -9.83 51.89 -41.81
N LEU A 1011 -8.77 52.67 -41.57
CA LEU A 1011 -8.70 53.62 -40.46
C LEU A 1011 -9.73 54.75 -40.60
N LEU A 1012 -10.13 55.10 -41.83
CA LEU A 1012 -11.16 56.10 -42.08
C LEU A 1012 -12.50 55.66 -41.49
N VAL A 1013 -12.88 54.40 -41.73
CA VAL A 1013 -14.10 53.81 -41.17
C VAL A 1013 -14.05 53.83 -39.64
N LEU A 1014 -12.94 53.39 -39.05
CA LEU A 1014 -12.75 53.35 -37.59
C LEU A 1014 -12.82 54.75 -36.96
N THR A 1015 -12.21 55.74 -37.61
CA THR A 1015 -12.28 57.15 -37.23
C THR A 1015 -13.72 57.67 -37.27
N GLY A 1016 -14.45 57.36 -38.34
CA GLY A 1016 -15.86 57.68 -38.48
C GLY A 1016 -16.74 57.05 -37.40
N GLN A 1017 -16.47 55.79 -37.03
CA GLN A 1017 -17.16 55.10 -35.94
C GLN A 1017 -16.90 55.79 -34.59
N ARG A 1018 -15.64 56.12 -34.27
CA ARG A 1018 -15.29 56.84 -33.02
C ARG A 1018 -15.99 58.19 -32.92
N LEU A 1019 -16.00 58.94 -34.02
CA LEU A 1019 -16.65 60.24 -34.08
C LEU A 1019 -18.19 60.13 -34.01
N SER A 1020 -18.76 59.13 -34.68
CA SER A 1020 -20.20 58.83 -34.60
C SER A 1020 -20.62 58.44 -33.17
N TYR A 1021 -19.80 57.69 -32.43
CA TYR A 1021 -20.06 57.43 -31.01
C TYR A 1021 -20.06 58.72 -30.19
N SER A 1022 -19.01 59.53 -30.32
CA SER A 1022 -18.82 60.78 -29.57
C SER A 1022 -19.95 61.79 -29.82
N LEU A 1023 -20.44 61.89 -31.06
CA LEU A 1023 -21.47 62.85 -31.47
C LEU A 1023 -22.91 62.38 -31.24
N LEU A 1024 -23.20 61.08 -31.41
CA LEU A 1024 -24.57 60.56 -31.49
C LEU A 1024 -24.97 59.65 -30.32
N HIS A 1025 -24.01 59.08 -29.57
CA HIS A 1025 -24.27 57.98 -28.64
C HIS A 1025 -23.78 58.19 -27.19
N THR A 1026 -23.04 59.25 -26.89
CA THR A 1026 -22.67 59.64 -25.52
C THR A 1026 -23.90 60.14 -24.73
N GLN A 1027 -24.04 59.71 -23.46
CA GLN A 1027 -25.23 59.98 -22.62
C GLN A 1027 -25.47 61.47 -22.32
N THR A 1028 -24.47 62.32 -22.54
CA THR A 1028 -24.63 63.77 -22.59
C THR A 1028 -25.00 64.17 -24.01
N GLN A 1029 -26.29 64.11 -24.36
CA GLN A 1029 -26.83 64.84 -25.51
C GLN A 1029 -26.67 66.34 -25.25
N THR A 1030 -25.48 66.86 -25.47
CA THR A 1030 -25.21 68.28 -25.40
C THR A 1030 -25.83 68.92 -26.65
N LYS A 1031 -26.66 69.94 -26.43
CA LYS A 1031 -27.18 70.83 -27.47
C LYS A 1031 -26.09 71.25 -28.51
N PRO A 1032 -24.83 71.52 -28.12
CA PRO A 1032 -23.74 71.79 -29.07
C PRO A 1032 -23.45 70.66 -30.06
N ALA A 1033 -23.43 69.38 -29.65
CA ALA A 1033 -23.14 68.26 -30.59
C ALA A 1033 -24.17 68.17 -31.74
N MET A 1034 -25.44 68.48 -31.45
CA MET A 1034 -26.51 68.54 -32.46
C MET A 1034 -26.45 69.79 -33.33
N GLU A 1035 -26.01 70.93 -32.79
CA GLU A 1035 -25.75 72.16 -33.56
C GLU A 1035 -24.55 71.99 -34.50
N LEU A 1036 -23.52 71.26 -34.07
CA LEU A 1036 -22.33 70.93 -34.84
C LEU A 1036 -22.64 69.95 -35.98
N LEU A 1037 -23.45 68.92 -35.73
CA LEU A 1037 -23.96 68.01 -36.78
C LEU A 1037 -24.73 68.74 -37.88
N ALA A 1038 -25.38 69.87 -37.57
CA ALA A 1038 -26.07 70.72 -38.56
C ALA A 1038 -25.12 71.62 -39.36
N ARG A 1039 -23.88 71.84 -38.89
CA ARG A 1039 -22.82 72.58 -39.58
C ARG A 1039 -21.94 71.71 -40.49
N LEU A 1040 -21.98 70.38 -40.31
CA LEU A 1040 -21.23 69.45 -41.15
C LEU A 1040 -21.80 69.36 -42.58
N PRO A 1041 -20.96 69.11 -43.60
CA PRO A 1041 -21.43 68.83 -44.95
C PRO A 1041 -22.49 67.71 -44.98
N PRO A 1042 -23.56 67.81 -45.81
CA PRO A 1042 -24.62 66.80 -45.86
C PRO A 1042 -24.12 65.38 -46.15
N THR A 1043 -23.08 65.27 -46.96
CA THR A 1043 -22.40 64.02 -47.32
C THR A 1043 -21.70 63.39 -46.12
N LEU A 1044 -20.96 64.18 -45.34
CA LEU A 1044 -20.29 63.73 -44.12
C LEU A 1044 -21.29 63.34 -43.02
N CYS A 1045 -22.34 64.14 -42.82
CA CYS A 1045 -23.39 63.86 -41.83
C CYS A 1045 -24.15 62.56 -42.14
N THR A 1046 -24.45 62.30 -43.42
CA THR A 1046 -25.10 61.05 -43.85
C THR A 1046 -24.17 59.85 -43.66
N TRP A 1047 -22.88 60.02 -43.97
CA TRP A 1047 -21.87 58.98 -43.79
C TRP A 1047 -21.63 58.64 -42.32
N LEU A 1048 -21.50 59.63 -41.42
CA LEU A 1048 -21.34 59.42 -39.97
C LEU A 1048 -22.55 58.72 -39.35
N LYS A 1049 -23.78 59.05 -39.79
CA LYS A 1049 -25.01 58.34 -39.36
C LYS A 1049 -25.08 56.89 -39.85
N ALA A 1050 -24.35 56.56 -40.91
CA ALA A 1050 -24.24 55.20 -41.44
C ALA A 1050 -23.11 54.40 -40.79
N MET A 1051 -22.20 55.05 -40.05
CA MET A 1051 -21.20 54.35 -39.23
C MET A 1051 -21.89 53.71 -38.04
N ASP A 1052 -21.57 52.44 -37.76
CA ASP A 1052 -22.06 51.70 -36.60
C ASP A 1052 -21.01 51.72 -35.48
N PRO A 1053 -21.23 52.47 -34.39
CA PRO A 1053 -20.29 52.51 -33.26
C PRO A 1053 -20.28 51.23 -32.41
N SER A 1054 -21.23 50.32 -32.60
CA SER A 1054 -21.29 49.07 -31.82
C SER A 1054 -20.14 48.10 -32.11
N GLU A 1055 -19.42 48.32 -33.21
CA GLU A 1055 -18.22 47.55 -33.58
C GLU A 1055 -16.95 48.01 -32.84
N LEU A 1056 -16.99 49.16 -32.14
CA LEU A 1056 -15.85 49.69 -31.40
C LEU A 1056 -15.56 48.88 -30.13
N GLY A 1057 -14.31 48.48 -29.96
CA GLY A 1057 -13.83 47.81 -28.74
C GLY A 1057 -13.77 48.74 -27.54
N CYS A 1058 -13.25 49.95 -27.74
CA CYS A 1058 -13.26 51.04 -26.78
C CYS A 1058 -13.99 52.24 -27.41
N PRO A 1059 -15.28 52.44 -27.11
CA PRO A 1059 -16.05 53.52 -27.73
C PRO A 1059 -15.73 54.91 -27.13
N SER A 1060 -15.30 54.98 -25.86
CA SER A 1060 -15.00 56.23 -25.15
C SER A 1060 -13.53 56.64 -25.27
N VAL A 1061 -13.03 56.80 -26.50
CA VAL A 1061 -11.66 57.30 -26.77
C VAL A 1061 -11.67 58.83 -26.74
N PRO A 1062 -10.68 59.50 -26.10
CA PRO A 1062 -10.58 60.96 -26.09
C PRO A 1062 -10.56 61.57 -27.51
N LEU A 1063 -11.23 62.71 -27.70
CA LEU A 1063 -11.23 63.43 -28.98
C LEU A 1063 -9.81 63.84 -29.42
N SER A 1064 -8.89 64.07 -28.48
CA SER A 1064 -7.45 64.29 -28.76
C SER A 1064 -6.77 63.14 -29.50
N GLN A 1065 -7.10 61.90 -29.17
CA GLN A 1065 -6.58 60.72 -29.85
C GLN A 1065 -7.26 60.50 -31.19
N THR A 1066 -8.57 60.78 -31.28
CA THR A 1066 -9.31 60.72 -32.55
C THR A 1066 -8.81 61.76 -33.56
N SER A 1067 -8.54 63.00 -33.13
CA SER A 1067 -7.92 64.05 -33.96
C SER A 1067 -6.55 63.63 -34.48
N ARG A 1068 -5.70 63.11 -33.60
CA ARG A 1068 -4.37 62.60 -33.98
C ARG A 1068 -4.46 61.48 -35.01
N LEU A 1069 -5.41 60.55 -34.87
CA LEU A 1069 -5.67 59.51 -35.87
C LEU A 1069 -6.08 60.10 -37.22
N VAL A 1070 -6.93 61.13 -37.25
CA VAL A 1070 -7.35 61.78 -38.50
C VAL A 1070 -6.17 62.49 -39.17
N SER A 1071 -5.31 63.18 -38.39
CA SER A 1071 -4.10 63.81 -38.92
C SER A 1071 -3.17 62.76 -39.55
N ARG A 1072 -2.94 61.62 -38.89
CA ARG A 1072 -2.17 60.50 -39.45
C ARG A 1072 -2.79 59.92 -40.71
N LEU A 1073 -4.11 59.84 -40.75
CA LEU A 1073 -4.83 59.32 -41.90
C LEU A 1073 -4.64 60.18 -43.15
N ILE A 1074 -4.58 61.51 -42.99
CA ILE A 1074 -4.28 62.46 -44.08
C ILE A 1074 -2.83 62.32 -44.56
N GLU A 1075 -1.88 62.00 -43.67
CA GLU A 1075 -0.49 61.73 -44.04
C GLU A 1075 -0.33 60.43 -44.85
N ILE A 1076 -1.25 59.47 -44.69
CA ILE A 1076 -1.14 58.12 -45.26
C ILE A 1076 -1.97 57.98 -46.54
N LEU A 1077 -3.14 58.61 -46.65
CA LEU A 1077 -3.96 58.57 -47.86
C LEU A 1077 -3.40 59.50 -48.95
N PRO A 1078 -3.19 59.02 -50.19
CA PRO A 1078 -2.80 59.88 -51.30
C PRO A 1078 -3.84 60.96 -51.61
N GLU A 1079 -3.41 62.17 -51.99
CA GLU A 1079 -4.31 63.29 -52.32
C GLU A 1079 -5.28 62.98 -53.48
N ASN A 1080 -4.89 62.08 -54.39
CA ASN A 1080 -5.71 61.63 -55.51
C ASN A 1080 -6.65 60.46 -55.15
N HIS A 1081 -6.64 59.99 -53.90
CA HIS A 1081 -7.49 58.90 -53.44
C HIS A 1081 -8.95 59.36 -53.31
N GLY A 1082 -9.90 58.51 -53.74
CA GLY A 1082 -11.33 58.87 -53.78
C GLY A 1082 -11.95 59.21 -52.41
N GLN A 1083 -11.29 58.82 -51.31
CA GLN A 1083 -11.74 59.09 -49.94
C GLN A 1083 -10.97 60.24 -49.25
N TYR A 1084 -9.96 60.83 -49.91
CA TYR A 1084 -9.12 61.89 -49.31
C TYR A 1084 -9.93 63.14 -48.92
N SER A 1085 -10.88 63.54 -49.76
CA SER A 1085 -11.80 64.65 -49.46
C SER A 1085 -12.69 64.40 -48.23
N LEU A 1086 -13.05 63.13 -47.97
CA LEU A 1086 -13.84 62.75 -46.80
C LEU A 1086 -12.99 62.83 -45.52
N ALA A 1087 -11.71 62.44 -45.60
CA ALA A 1087 -10.76 62.58 -44.50
C ALA A 1087 -10.50 64.04 -44.11
N LEU A 1088 -10.38 64.95 -45.09
CA LEU A 1088 -10.23 66.39 -44.83
C LEU A 1088 -11.45 66.97 -44.11
N HIS A 1089 -12.66 66.68 -44.58
CA HIS A 1089 -13.89 67.12 -43.90
C HIS A 1089 -14.02 66.52 -42.49
N LEU A 1090 -13.49 65.32 -42.25
CA LEU A 1090 -13.43 64.72 -40.91
C LEU A 1090 -12.44 65.44 -40.00
N LEU A 1091 -11.29 65.88 -40.50
CA LEU A 1091 -10.33 66.64 -39.71
C LEU A 1091 -10.94 67.97 -39.26
N GLU A 1092 -11.52 68.72 -40.20
CA GLU A 1092 -12.23 69.98 -39.92
C GLU A 1092 -13.35 69.75 -38.88
N ALA A 1093 -14.10 68.66 -39.00
CA ALA A 1093 -15.14 68.31 -38.04
C ALA A 1093 -14.60 68.01 -36.64
N VAL A 1094 -13.49 67.28 -36.53
CA VAL A 1094 -12.88 66.91 -35.24
C VAL A 1094 -12.18 68.10 -34.58
N GLU A 1095 -11.52 68.97 -35.36
CA GLU A 1095 -10.88 70.20 -34.84
C GLU A 1095 -11.92 71.16 -34.23
N VAL A 1096 -13.06 71.36 -34.90
CA VAL A 1096 -14.16 72.18 -34.35
C VAL A 1096 -14.74 71.57 -33.07
N LEU A 1097 -14.76 70.24 -32.96
CA LEU A 1097 -15.22 69.55 -31.74
C LEU A 1097 -14.21 69.63 -30.59
N GLN A 1098 -12.92 69.77 -30.88
CA GLN A 1098 -11.88 69.96 -29.87
C GLN A 1098 -11.81 71.39 -29.31
N GLU A 1099 -12.27 72.39 -30.06
CA GLU A 1099 -12.34 73.78 -29.59
C GLU A 1099 -13.51 74.01 -28.61
N GLU A 1100 -14.51 73.11 -28.60
CA GLU A 1100 -15.71 73.17 -27.73
C GLU A 1100 -15.67 72.22 -26.51
N ASP A 1101 -14.71 71.28 -26.46
CA ASP A 1101 -14.40 70.34 -25.34
C ASP A 1101 -13.40 70.94 -24.34
#